data_AF-M6Y0K0-F1
#
_entry.id   AF-M6Y0K0-F1
#
_cell.length_a   1.000
_cell.length_b   1.000
_cell.length_c   1.000
_cell.angle_alpha   90.00
_cell.angle_beta   90.00
_cell.angle_gamma   90.00
#
_symmetry.space_group_name_H-M   'P 1'
#
loop_
_entity.id
_entity.type
_entity.pdbx_description
1 polymer ?
#
loop_
_entity_poly.entity_id
_entity_poly.type
_entity_poly.pdbx_seq_one_letter_code
_entity_poly.pdbx_strand_id
1 'polypeptide(L)'
;MFRKIPSNFKIILSFTILFLILLTTYRISFTIVFLSKFYSVSFFEIILAFLVGIRFDLSVCAILIGPFWILSSIYPLNRFRTYSLFWGISPIVLFFWAMSHLIGDVLYFGETNKHLGYEGFIFLGTEFWIIFKAFFVGHTILAIISCLLIGILLPFTIYQYIQKKLYIFDPAQKKSELLQLPFIVPILFLLVRGGFQSRPLRASDAMISETYIVNQLVLNGIFTSVMDIKNQSIPNNLQITYQDAVISVRKEIEYPTSKFISEEYPLLRETEKTNLGKPPNIVLILLESWTGKYAYTNGQILPEGKLIAPHFENLIRQGTYFPNFFASGGRTTNGLLSTLTGIPDGPGLTVVRTPRILSRFSGLGTILKSIGYKTLFVHGGDVNFDNMSFLFSHWGFDTILGQEYFDSLNKYKPGPWGYYDGDLLNEFHEILIKQDTPFLAATLTLTTHYPYKVPTPEDEIFSSKLEEADYFNVYRYADKSIYLFLEKAKKAPYFQNTVFIFVGDHTHHRNLDYFEDRNVPFLIYSPGKISAKIDDRISSQLDVIPTILGIVGKKVHFSAMGRNLLDKQIQGGKAYFAFGNLFGWIEDNWIFYSFTDKIRKSSFSIVPRIGETEECKNDPVQCEMYHLKAKSFWNLSYELMSRNLIYPTQK
;
A
#
# COMPACT_ATOMS: atom_id res chain seq x y z
N MET A 1 38.57 18.92 -30.86
CA MET A 1 38.04 17.56 -30.56
C MET A 1 36.53 17.43 -30.83
N PHE A 2 35.67 18.40 -30.46
CA PHE A 2 34.21 18.34 -30.60
C PHE A 2 33.61 18.35 -32.03
N ARG A 3 34.37 18.78 -33.06
CA ARG A 3 33.92 18.71 -34.48
C ARG A 3 33.90 17.28 -35.05
N LYS A 4 34.57 16.31 -34.41
CA LYS A 4 34.61 14.90 -34.84
C LYS A 4 33.55 14.01 -34.18
N ILE A 5 32.75 14.56 -33.26
CA ILE A 5 31.68 13.83 -32.57
C ILE A 5 30.41 13.86 -33.43
N PRO A 6 29.82 12.71 -33.79
CA PRO A 6 28.61 12.63 -34.59
C PRO A 6 27.42 13.41 -34.02
N SER A 7 26.54 13.89 -34.89
CA SER A 7 25.39 14.73 -34.49
C SER A 7 24.40 13.98 -33.59
N ASN A 8 24.09 12.72 -33.92
CA ASN A 8 23.26 11.82 -33.11
C ASN A 8 23.79 11.68 -31.67
N PHE A 9 25.10 11.48 -31.50
CA PHE A 9 25.75 11.36 -30.20
C PHE A 9 25.55 12.63 -29.35
N LYS A 10 25.72 13.82 -29.96
CA LYS A 10 25.53 15.10 -29.25
C LYS A 10 24.10 15.28 -28.78
N ILE A 11 23.12 14.90 -29.61
CA ILE A 11 21.70 15.02 -29.29
C ILE A 11 21.36 14.12 -28.09
N ILE A 12 21.71 12.83 -28.15
CA ILE A 12 21.38 11.91 -27.07
C ILE A 12 22.18 12.22 -25.79
N LEU A 13 23.44 12.67 -25.90
CA LEU A 13 24.20 13.15 -24.74
C LEU A 13 23.53 14.36 -24.10
N SER A 14 23.00 15.30 -24.91
CA SER A 14 22.25 16.46 -24.40
C SER A 14 21.00 16.03 -23.65
N PHE A 15 20.24 15.06 -24.17
CA PHE A 15 19.12 14.46 -23.43
C PHE A 15 19.57 13.81 -22.13
N THR A 16 20.66 13.05 -22.15
CA THR A 16 21.20 12.41 -20.94
C THR A 16 21.54 13.45 -19.87
N ILE A 17 22.18 14.56 -20.25
CA ILE A 17 22.49 15.67 -19.34
C ILE A 17 21.20 16.31 -18.81
N LEU A 18 20.20 16.55 -19.66
CA LEU A 18 18.91 17.11 -19.22
C LEU A 18 18.21 16.20 -18.20
N PHE A 19 18.21 14.89 -18.41
CA PHE A 19 17.66 13.93 -17.44
C PHE A 19 18.41 13.94 -16.12
N LEU A 20 19.75 14.03 -16.14
CA LEU A 20 20.55 14.16 -14.92
C LEU A 20 20.25 15.47 -14.17
N ILE A 21 20.06 16.57 -14.89
CA ILE A 21 19.64 17.85 -14.31
C ILE A 21 18.25 17.71 -13.68
N LEU A 22 17.30 17.06 -14.35
CA LEU A 22 15.96 16.80 -13.82
C LEU A 22 16.03 15.98 -12.52
N LEU A 23 16.78 14.88 -12.51
CA LEU A 23 16.92 13.99 -11.34
C LEU A 23 17.64 14.69 -10.17
N THR A 24 18.65 15.50 -10.46
CA THR A 24 19.34 16.31 -9.45
C THR A 24 18.41 17.37 -8.87
N THR A 25 17.65 18.06 -9.73
CA THR A 25 16.65 19.06 -9.31
C THR A 25 15.57 18.42 -8.47
N TYR A 26 15.09 17.24 -8.87
CA TYR A 26 14.16 16.44 -8.08
C TYR A 26 14.72 16.14 -6.68
N ARG A 27 15.97 15.67 -6.56
CA ARG A 27 16.58 15.37 -5.25
C ARG A 27 16.68 16.62 -4.36
N ILE A 28 17.04 17.77 -4.93
CA ILE A 28 17.06 19.06 -4.22
C ILE A 28 15.64 19.43 -3.75
N SER A 29 14.65 19.37 -4.64
CA SER A 29 13.25 19.66 -4.32
C SER A 29 12.71 18.72 -3.24
N PHE A 30 13.05 17.43 -3.31
CA PHE A 30 12.68 16.44 -2.30
C PHE A 30 13.24 16.80 -0.92
N THR A 31 14.52 17.19 -0.83
CA THR A 31 15.10 17.68 0.43
C THR A 31 14.40 18.94 0.95
N ILE A 32 14.05 19.87 0.08
CA ILE A 32 13.37 21.12 0.47
C ILE A 32 11.95 20.84 0.99
N VAL A 33 11.19 20.02 0.28
CA VAL A 33 9.80 19.67 0.65
C VAL A 33 9.75 18.93 1.98
N PHE A 34 10.70 18.02 2.22
CA PHE A 34 10.77 17.22 3.44
C PHE A 34 11.82 17.73 4.43
N LEU A 35 12.17 19.02 4.38
CA LEU A 35 13.26 19.60 5.19
C LEU A 35 13.09 19.33 6.70
N SER A 36 11.84 19.32 7.19
CA SER A 36 11.54 19.00 8.59
C SER A 36 11.96 17.59 9.01
N LYS A 37 11.96 16.62 8.08
CA LYS A 37 12.41 15.24 8.36
C LYS A 37 13.94 15.13 8.49
N PHE A 38 14.69 16.17 8.10
CA PHE A 38 16.16 16.19 8.15
C PHE A 38 16.75 16.93 9.36
N TYR A 39 15.94 17.40 10.32
CA TYR A 39 16.45 18.19 11.47
C TYR A 39 17.51 17.48 12.31
N SER A 40 17.44 16.15 12.45
CA SER A 40 18.40 15.34 13.19
C SER A 40 19.52 14.75 12.32
N VAL A 41 19.58 15.09 11.03
CA VAL A 41 20.51 14.50 10.06
C VAL A 41 21.74 15.39 9.88
N SER A 42 22.92 14.79 9.84
CA SER A 42 24.15 15.54 9.62
C SER A 42 24.29 16.00 8.16
N PHE A 43 24.94 17.16 7.94
CA PHE A 43 25.21 17.67 6.59
C PHE A 43 26.02 16.68 5.74
N PHE A 44 26.93 15.92 6.37
CA PHE A 44 27.73 14.90 5.69
C PHE A 44 26.88 13.75 5.15
N GLU A 45 25.89 13.27 5.92
CA GLU A 45 24.96 12.23 5.47
C GLU A 45 24.13 12.68 4.27
N ILE A 46 23.70 13.96 4.26
CA ILE A 46 22.99 14.54 3.11
C ILE A 46 23.90 14.54 1.88
N ILE A 47 25.14 15.03 1.98
CA ILE A 47 26.09 15.01 0.85
C ILE A 47 26.33 13.58 0.37
N LEU A 48 26.54 12.64 1.28
CA LEU A 48 26.75 11.24 0.93
C LEU A 48 25.54 10.67 0.19
N ALA A 49 24.31 11.01 0.63
CA ALA A 49 23.09 10.62 -0.05
C ALA A 49 23.01 11.16 -1.49
N PHE A 50 23.40 12.42 -1.70
CA PHE A 50 23.49 13.00 -3.04
C PHE A 50 24.52 12.28 -3.93
N LEU A 51 25.72 12.01 -3.40
CA LEU A 51 26.80 11.34 -4.14
C LEU A 51 26.42 9.90 -4.52
N VAL A 52 25.86 9.15 -3.57
CA VAL A 52 25.38 7.79 -3.82
C VAL A 52 24.17 7.82 -4.77
N GLY A 53 23.30 8.81 -4.66
CA GLY A 53 22.14 9.00 -5.51
C GLY A 53 22.46 9.20 -7.00
N ILE A 54 23.58 9.85 -7.34
CA ILE A 54 24.03 9.99 -8.74
C ILE A 54 24.15 8.61 -9.43
N ARG A 55 24.53 7.57 -8.69
CA ARG A 55 24.62 6.20 -9.21
C ARG A 55 23.26 5.66 -9.64
N PHE A 56 22.21 5.93 -8.85
CA PHE A 56 20.83 5.56 -9.19
C PHE A 56 20.32 6.39 -10.37
N ASP A 57 20.66 7.68 -10.41
CA ASP A 57 20.25 8.57 -11.50
C ASP A 57 20.86 8.16 -12.85
N LEU A 58 22.13 7.77 -12.85
CA LEU A 58 22.81 7.23 -14.04
C LEU A 58 22.18 5.92 -14.51
N SER A 59 21.76 5.05 -13.58
CA SER A 59 21.03 3.83 -13.91
C SER A 59 19.68 4.14 -14.56
N VAL A 60 18.91 5.09 -14.00
CA VAL A 60 17.64 5.57 -14.58
C VAL A 60 17.85 6.16 -15.97
N CYS A 61 18.87 7.00 -16.16
CA CYS A 61 19.20 7.55 -17.48
C CYS A 61 19.53 6.44 -18.48
N ALA A 62 20.27 5.42 -18.07
CA ALA A 62 20.59 4.29 -18.94
C ALA A 62 19.35 3.44 -19.27
N ILE A 63 18.40 3.29 -18.33
CA ILE A 63 17.13 2.57 -18.57
C ILE A 63 16.23 3.35 -19.54
N LEU A 64 16.02 4.65 -19.32
CA LEU A 64 15.10 5.45 -20.11
C LEU A 64 15.69 5.91 -21.46
N ILE A 65 16.96 6.31 -21.48
CA ILE A 65 17.61 6.92 -22.65
C ILE A 65 18.52 5.94 -23.39
N GLY A 66 18.98 4.88 -22.73
CA GLY A 66 19.85 3.86 -23.34
C GLY A 66 19.29 3.21 -24.62
N PRO A 67 17.99 2.86 -24.70
CA PRO A 67 17.42 2.35 -25.94
C PRO A 67 17.59 3.35 -27.11
N PHE A 68 17.45 4.65 -26.85
CA PHE A 68 17.60 5.70 -27.86
C PHE A 68 19.06 5.99 -28.20
N TRP A 69 19.99 5.79 -27.26
CA TRP A 69 21.42 5.73 -27.57
C TRP A 69 21.69 4.67 -28.65
N ILE A 70 21.20 3.44 -28.45
CA ILE A 70 21.39 2.34 -29.41
C ILE A 70 20.72 2.65 -30.75
N LEU A 71 19.45 3.05 -30.75
CA LEU A 71 18.71 3.38 -31.97
C LEU A 71 19.39 4.51 -32.75
N SER A 72 19.84 5.56 -32.06
CA SER A 72 20.53 6.68 -32.72
C SER A 72 21.82 6.24 -33.42
N SER A 73 22.46 5.14 -33.00
CA SER A 73 23.70 4.62 -33.59
C SER A 73 23.48 3.61 -34.74
N ILE A 74 22.24 3.25 -35.07
CA ILE A 74 21.94 2.35 -36.21
C ILE A 74 21.97 3.14 -37.54
N TYR A 75 23.20 3.38 -38.02
CA TYR A 75 23.48 4.22 -39.19
C TYR A 75 22.56 3.98 -40.42
N PRO A 76 22.31 2.74 -40.90
CA PRO A 76 21.50 2.53 -42.10
C PRO A 76 20.06 3.01 -41.97
N LEU A 77 19.51 3.05 -40.75
CA LEU A 77 18.13 3.46 -40.49
C LEU A 77 18.01 4.98 -40.32
N ASN A 78 19.08 5.67 -39.94
CA ASN A 78 19.11 7.13 -39.79
C ASN A 78 18.83 7.90 -41.09
N ARG A 79 18.96 7.26 -42.25
CA ARG A 79 18.55 7.84 -43.55
C ARG A 79 17.04 8.09 -43.63
N PHE A 80 16.24 7.37 -42.85
CA PHE A 80 14.80 7.52 -42.81
C PHE A 80 14.42 8.60 -41.79
N ARG A 81 13.77 9.68 -42.26
CA ARG A 81 13.35 10.80 -41.40
C ARG A 81 12.44 10.36 -40.26
N THR A 82 11.52 9.44 -40.51
CA THR A 82 10.61 8.91 -39.48
C THR A 82 11.37 8.18 -38.36
N TYR A 83 12.41 7.42 -38.70
CA TYR A 83 13.27 6.75 -37.73
C TYR A 83 14.05 7.74 -36.86
N SER A 84 14.66 8.75 -37.48
CA SER A 84 15.41 9.78 -36.75
C SER A 84 14.54 10.71 -35.91
N LEU A 85 13.31 10.98 -36.35
CA LEU A 85 12.32 11.66 -35.53
C LEU A 85 11.87 10.79 -34.36
N PHE A 86 11.70 9.47 -34.54
CA PHE A 86 11.31 8.57 -33.46
C PHE A 86 12.32 8.56 -32.32
N TRP A 87 13.60 8.28 -32.59
CA TRP A 87 14.61 8.27 -31.52
C TRP A 87 14.91 9.67 -30.97
N GLY A 88 14.63 10.73 -31.73
CA GLY A 88 14.83 12.11 -31.33
C GLY A 88 13.71 12.73 -30.49
N ILE A 89 12.46 12.41 -30.80
CA ILE A 89 11.26 12.95 -30.13
C ILE A 89 10.91 12.11 -28.89
N SER A 90 11.10 10.80 -28.92
CA SER A 90 10.72 9.92 -27.80
C SER A 90 11.39 10.31 -26.47
N PRO A 91 12.69 10.67 -26.42
CA PRO A 91 13.31 11.21 -25.22
C PRO A 91 12.66 12.49 -24.68
N ILE A 92 12.11 13.35 -25.56
CA ILE A 92 11.38 14.57 -25.14
C ILE A 92 10.10 14.16 -24.42
N VAL A 93 9.31 13.25 -25.00
CA VAL A 93 8.08 12.74 -24.37
C VAL A 93 8.40 12.07 -23.02
N LEU A 94 9.45 11.24 -22.98
CA LEU A 94 9.91 10.60 -21.75
C LEU A 94 10.40 11.59 -20.70
N PHE A 95 10.95 12.73 -21.11
CA PHE A 95 11.40 13.77 -20.17
C PHE A 95 10.21 14.38 -19.43
N PHE A 96 9.15 14.74 -20.17
CA PHE A 96 7.92 15.27 -19.55
C PHE A 96 7.19 14.22 -18.72
N TRP A 97 7.17 12.96 -19.17
CA TRP A 97 6.66 11.86 -18.36
C TRP A 97 7.47 11.69 -17.07
N ALA A 98 8.80 11.65 -17.15
CA ALA A 98 9.69 11.51 -16.00
C ALA A 98 9.51 12.67 -15.01
N MET A 99 9.35 13.90 -15.50
CA MET A 99 9.06 15.07 -14.68
C MET A 99 7.71 14.92 -13.95
N SER A 100 6.64 14.55 -14.65
CA SER A 100 5.33 14.30 -14.04
C SER A 100 5.37 13.17 -13.00
N HIS A 101 6.09 12.09 -13.31
CA HIS A 101 6.27 10.94 -12.41
C HIS A 101 7.00 11.33 -11.14
N LEU A 102 8.06 12.13 -11.24
CA LEU A 102 8.83 12.63 -10.09
C LEU A 102 8.04 13.66 -9.26
N ILE A 103 7.18 14.47 -9.88
CA ILE A 103 6.22 15.33 -9.14
C ILE A 103 5.24 14.45 -8.36
N GLY A 104 4.65 13.45 -9.04
CA GLY A 104 3.77 12.47 -8.40
C GLY A 104 4.47 11.72 -7.27
N ASP A 105 5.76 11.42 -7.41
CA ASP A 105 6.58 10.74 -6.41
C ASP A 105 6.75 11.58 -5.14
N VAL A 106 7.02 12.88 -5.25
CA VAL A 106 7.09 13.77 -4.07
C VAL A 106 5.75 13.80 -3.34
N LEU A 107 4.65 13.95 -4.06
CA LEU A 107 3.30 13.97 -3.47
C LEU A 107 2.98 12.64 -2.78
N TYR A 108 3.22 11.54 -3.47
CA TYR A 108 2.98 10.19 -2.97
C TYR A 108 3.88 9.84 -1.78
N PHE A 109 5.13 10.28 -1.77
CA PHE A 109 6.05 10.13 -0.63
C PHE A 109 5.55 10.89 0.60
N GLY A 110 4.94 12.07 0.40
CA GLY A 110 4.32 12.84 1.47
C GLY A 110 3.29 12.02 2.25
N GLU A 111 2.50 11.21 1.53
CA GLU A 111 1.39 10.45 2.10
C GLU A 111 1.74 9.03 2.53
N THR A 112 2.71 8.39 1.87
CA THR A 112 3.02 6.96 2.13
C THR A 112 4.38 6.74 2.74
N ASN A 113 5.16 7.81 2.90
CA ASN A 113 6.55 7.79 3.35
C ASN A 113 7.44 6.84 2.51
N LYS A 114 7.04 6.48 1.29
CA LYS A 114 7.72 5.57 0.35
C LYS A 114 7.68 6.21 -1.04
N HIS A 115 8.74 6.03 -1.84
CA HIS A 115 8.70 6.39 -3.26
C HIS A 115 7.67 5.55 -4.03
N LEU A 116 7.14 6.12 -5.12
CA LEU A 116 6.32 5.44 -6.11
C LEU A 116 7.03 4.17 -6.60
N GLY A 117 6.36 3.05 -6.38
CA GLY A 117 6.67 1.75 -6.95
C GLY A 117 5.88 1.52 -8.23
N TYR A 118 5.31 0.32 -8.38
CA TYR A 118 4.54 -0.04 -9.57
C TYR A 118 3.32 0.88 -9.82
N GLU A 119 2.89 1.62 -8.79
CA GLU A 119 1.69 2.45 -8.79
C GLU A 119 1.77 3.58 -9.81
N GLY A 120 2.95 4.18 -9.98
CA GLY A 120 3.13 5.27 -10.94
C GLY A 120 2.93 4.84 -12.40
N PHE A 121 2.89 3.53 -12.68
CA PHE A 121 2.52 2.99 -13.99
C PHE A 121 1.08 2.48 -14.06
N ILE A 122 0.59 1.80 -13.01
CA ILE A 122 -0.76 1.23 -13.00
C ILE A 122 -1.83 2.33 -13.03
N PHE A 123 -1.56 3.45 -12.35
CA PHE A 123 -2.48 4.59 -12.27
C PHE A 123 -2.63 5.38 -13.57
N LEU A 124 -1.95 5.01 -14.65
CA LEU A 124 -2.13 5.62 -15.98
C LEU A 124 -3.37 5.11 -16.73
N GLY A 125 -4.08 4.12 -16.17
CA GLY A 125 -5.32 3.57 -16.72
C GLY A 125 -6.58 4.37 -16.35
N THR A 126 -7.69 3.66 -16.13
CA THR A 126 -9.00 4.25 -15.74
C THR A 126 -8.94 5.05 -14.44
N GLU A 127 -8.04 4.69 -13.54
CA GLU A 127 -7.84 5.30 -12.23
C GLU A 127 -7.17 6.68 -12.29
N PHE A 128 -6.55 7.02 -13.42
CA PHE A 128 -5.85 8.29 -13.63
C PHE A 128 -6.72 9.49 -13.25
N TRP A 129 -7.98 9.50 -13.68
CA TRP A 129 -8.87 10.64 -13.49
C TRP A 129 -9.26 10.87 -12.03
N ILE A 130 -9.37 9.81 -11.24
CA ILE A 130 -9.69 9.90 -9.79
C ILE A 130 -8.49 10.52 -9.07
N ILE A 131 -7.28 10.03 -9.34
CA ILE A 131 -6.04 10.54 -8.75
C ILE A 131 -5.78 11.98 -9.20
N PHE A 132 -6.03 12.28 -10.47
CA PHE A 132 -5.90 13.62 -11.02
C PHE A 132 -6.89 14.60 -10.37
N LYS A 133 -8.14 14.18 -10.14
CA LYS A 133 -9.12 14.97 -9.38
C LYS A 133 -8.63 15.25 -7.96
N ALA A 134 -8.12 14.22 -7.25
CA ALA A 134 -7.56 14.38 -5.91
C ALA A 134 -6.38 15.38 -5.90
N PHE A 135 -5.50 15.32 -6.91
CA PHE A 135 -4.40 16.28 -7.08
C PHE A 135 -4.90 17.72 -7.29
N PHE A 136 -5.94 17.93 -8.09
CA PHE A 136 -6.53 19.26 -8.29
C PHE A 136 -7.15 19.82 -7.00
N VAL A 137 -7.78 18.96 -6.19
CA VAL A 137 -8.36 19.39 -4.90
C VAL A 137 -7.28 19.65 -3.86
N GLY A 138 -6.24 18.82 -3.79
CA GLY A 138 -5.14 18.97 -2.83
C GLY A 138 -4.17 20.11 -3.17
N HIS A 139 -3.87 20.31 -4.46
CA HIS A 139 -2.82 21.21 -4.93
C HIS A 139 -3.20 21.97 -6.20
N THR A 140 -4.31 22.69 -6.18
CA THR A 140 -4.89 23.38 -7.35
C THR A 140 -3.90 24.22 -8.14
N ILE A 141 -3.10 25.07 -7.47
CA ILE A 141 -2.14 25.97 -8.14
C ILE A 141 -1.05 25.15 -8.85
N LEU A 142 -0.47 24.17 -8.15
CA LEU A 142 0.57 23.31 -8.72
C LEU A 142 0.02 22.49 -9.89
N ALA A 143 -1.21 22.00 -9.78
CA ALA A 143 -1.86 21.25 -10.84
C ALA A 143 -2.07 22.09 -12.10
N ILE A 144 -2.60 23.31 -11.96
CA ILE A 144 -2.78 24.25 -13.08
C ILE A 144 -1.43 24.58 -13.74
N ILE A 145 -0.42 24.93 -12.93
CA ILE A 145 0.93 25.24 -13.45
C ILE A 145 1.50 24.04 -14.19
N SER A 146 1.41 22.83 -13.62
CA SER A 146 1.92 21.60 -14.25
C SER A 146 1.23 21.32 -15.59
N CYS A 147 -0.10 21.45 -15.65
CA CYS A 147 -0.86 21.28 -16.88
C CYS A 147 -0.49 22.31 -17.95
N LEU A 148 -0.33 23.59 -17.57
CA LEU A 148 0.07 24.65 -18.51
C LEU A 148 1.49 24.43 -19.02
N LEU A 149 2.44 24.08 -18.14
CA LEU A 149 3.82 23.79 -18.51
C LEU A 149 3.89 22.61 -19.49
N ILE A 150 3.22 21.50 -19.20
CA ILE A 150 3.19 20.34 -20.09
C ILE A 150 2.48 20.69 -21.40
N GLY A 151 1.30 21.31 -21.33
CA GLY A 151 0.47 21.66 -22.49
C GLY A 151 1.13 22.65 -23.46
N ILE A 152 2.04 23.50 -22.98
CA ILE A 152 2.77 24.48 -23.80
C ILE A 152 4.16 23.96 -24.19
N LEU A 153 4.97 23.52 -23.21
CA LEU A 153 6.38 23.21 -23.43
C LEU A 153 6.59 21.91 -24.18
N LEU A 154 5.76 20.88 -23.98
CA LEU A 154 5.89 19.62 -24.72
C LEU A 154 5.70 19.84 -26.24
N PRO A 155 4.56 20.39 -26.73
CA PRO A 155 4.40 20.61 -28.17
C PRO A 155 5.39 21.64 -28.71
N PHE A 156 5.72 22.70 -27.94
CA PHE A 156 6.73 23.68 -28.37
C PHE A 156 8.11 23.05 -28.55
N THR A 157 8.56 22.19 -27.63
CA THR A 157 9.87 21.52 -27.72
C THR A 157 9.92 20.55 -28.88
N ILE A 158 8.84 19.79 -29.10
CA ILE A 158 8.70 18.91 -30.28
C ILE A 158 8.75 19.73 -31.58
N TYR A 159 8.00 20.83 -31.65
CA TYR A 159 8.00 21.74 -32.80
C TYR A 159 9.40 22.30 -33.08
N GLN A 160 10.10 22.78 -32.05
CA GLN A 160 11.48 23.29 -32.16
C GLN A 160 12.46 22.20 -32.64
N TYR A 161 12.34 20.97 -32.13
CA TYR A 161 13.15 19.83 -32.57
C TYR A 161 12.98 19.57 -34.08
N ILE A 162 11.74 19.58 -34.56
CA ILE A 162 11.39 19.34 -35.96
C ILE A 162 11.86 20.48 -36.86
N GLN A 163 11.61 21.74 -36.47
CA GLN A 163 11.93 22.92 -37.27
C GLN A 163 13.43 23.15 -37.41
N LYS A 164 14.19 22.99 -36.30
CA LYS A 164 15.65 23.18 -36.31
C LYS A 164 16.41 22.06 -37.02
N LYS A 165 15.73 20.99 -37.46
CA LYS A 165 16.33 19.80 -38.10
C LYS A 165 17.58 19.35 -37.34
N LEU A 166 17.46 19.17 -36.02
CA LEU A 166 18.61 18.97 -35.14
C LEU A 166 19.48 17.77 -35.55
N TYR A 167 18.88 16.73 -36.13
CA TYR A 167 19.59 15.66 -36.82
C TYR A 167 19.47 15.79 -38.34
N ILE A 168 20.61 15.77 -39.03
CA ILE A 168 20.71 15.67 -40.49
C ILE A 168 21.59 14.47 -40.78
N PHE A 169 21.07 13.54 -41.59
CA PHE A 169 21.82 12.37 -42.01
C PHE A 169 23.02 12.79 -42.88
N ASP A 170 24.21 12.36 -42.47
CA ASP A 170 25.46 12.66 -43.15
C ASP A 170 26.20 11.34 -43.48
N PRO A 171 26.29 10.95 -44.76
CA PRO A 171 27.00 9.73 -45.15
C PRO A 171 28.46 9.69 -44.71
N ALA A 172 29.11 10.84 -44.53
CA ALA A 172 30.49 10.93 -44.08
C ALA A 172 30.68 10.44 -42.64
N GLN A 173 29.60 10.40 -41.84
CA GLN A 173 29.63 9.98 -40.44
C GLN A 173 29.44 8.46 -40.24
N LYS A 174 29.32 7.67 -41.31
CA LYS A 174 29.11 6.20 -41.25
C LYS A 174 30.06 5.49 -40.28
N LYS A 175 31.36 5.71 -40.44
CA LYS A 175 32.38 5.06 -39.61
C LYS A 175 32.25 5.49 -38.15
N SER A 176 32.04 6.78 -37.90
CA SER A 176 31.92 7.32 -36.55
C SER A 176 30.61 6.97 -35.85
N GLU A 177 29.51 6.75 -36.57
CA GLU A 177 28.24 6.26 -35.98
C GLU A 177 28.32 4.77 -35.64
N LEU A 178 28.82 3.94 -36.57
CA LEU A 178 28.96 2.49 -36.35
C LEU A 178 29.95 2.15 -35.24
N LEU A 179 31.04 2.92 -35.11
CA LEU A 179 32.02 2.72 -34.05
C LEU A 179 31.47 3.03 -32.65
N GLN A 180 30.30 3.64 -32.49
CA GLN A 180 29.74 3.94 -31.15
C GLN A 180 29.19 2.70 -30.47
N LEU A 181 28.53 1.81 -31.22
CA LEU A 181 27.87 0.60 -30.70
C LEU A 181 28.76 -0.27 -29.79
N PRO A 182 30.01 -0.62 -30.16
CA PRO A 182 30.86 -1.44 -29.31
C PRO A 182 31.27 -0.77 -27.99
N PHE A 183 31.16 0.56 -27.86
CA PHE A 183 31.42 1.28 -26.61
C PHE A 183 30.14 1.57 -25.83
N ILE A 184 29.08 1.99 -26.51
CA ILE A 184 27.79 2.33 -25.89
C ILE A 184 27.18 1.11 -25.21
N VAL A 185 27.18 -0.06 -25.86
CA VAL A 185 26.49 -1.24 -25.30
C VAL A 185 27.11 -1.69 -23.97
N PRO A 186 28.45 -1.86 -23.84
CA PRO A 186 29.07 -2.15 -22.55
C PRO A 186 28.87 -1.06 -21.50
N ILE A 187 28.93 0.22 -21.89
CA ILE A 187 28.70 1.34 -20.98
C ILE A 187 27.26 1.33 -20.46
N LEU A 188 26.27 1.21 -21.34
CA LEU A 188 24.87 1.12 -20.95
C LEU A 188 24.61 -0.11 -20.07
N PHE A 189 25.19 -1.26 -20.41
CA PHE A 189 25.10 -2.45 -19.56
C PHE A 189 25.66 -2.18 -18.15
N LEU A 190 26.83 -1.54 -18.06
CA LEU A 190 27.44 -1.15 -16.79
C LEU A 190 26.56 -0.17 -16.01
N LEU A 191 25.99 0.84 -16.67
CA LEU A 191 25.15 1.87 -16.04
C LEU A 191 23.79 1.31 -15.60
N VAL A 192 23.12 0.49 -16.42
CA VAL A 192 21.88 -0.21 -16.05
C VAL A 192 22.14 -1.13 -14.86
N ARG A 193 23.27 -1.85 -14.85
CA ARG A 193 23.69 -2.65 -13.71
C ARG A 193 24.03 -1.78 -12.49
N GLY A 194 24.40 -0.52 -12.70
CA GLY A 194 24.86 0.42 -11.67
C GLY A 194 26.31 0.17 -11.22
N GLY A 195 27.16 -0.42 -12.06
CA GLY A 195 28.60 -0.60 -11.80
C GLY A 195 29.13 -2.04 -11.88
N PHE A 196 30.35 -2.24 -11.37
CA PHE A 196 31.12 -3.49 -11.47
C PHE A 196 30.87 -4.50 -10.35
N GLN A 197 29.95 -4.21 -9.43
CA GLN A 197 29.60 -5.12 -8.34
C GLN A 197 29.04 -6.47 -8.86
N SER A 198 28.90 -7.49 -8.01
CA SER A 198 28.46 -8.85 -8.37
C SER A 198 26.97 -9.01 -8.74
N ARG A 199 26.11 -8.06 -8.35
CA ARG A 199 24.67 -8.04 -8.68
C ARG A 199 24.21 -6.67 -9.23
N PRO A 200 23.15 -6.60 -10.08
CA PRO A 200 22.58 -5.31 -10.48
C PRO A 200 22.15 -4.47 -9.26
N LEU A 201 22.19 -3.15 -9.41
CA LEU A 201 21.77 -2.16 -8.41
C LEU A 201 20.33 -2.44 -7.94
N ARG A 202 20.09 -2.34 -6.64
CA ARG A 202 18.76 -2.54 -6.02
C ARG A 202 18.45 -1.42 -5.03
N ALA A 203 17.17 -1.28 -4.65
CA ALA A 203 16.73 -0.19 -3.77
C ALA A 203 17.44 -0.22 -2.42
N SER A 204 17.69 -1.41 -1.85
CA SER A 204 18.41 -1.52 -0.59
C SER A 204 19.87 -1.03 -0.64
N ASP A 205 20.49 -0.89 -1.83
CA ASP A 205 21.83 -0.30 -1.96
C ASP A 205 21.84 1.21 -1.65
N ALA A 206 20.66 1.81 -1.45
CA ALA A 206 20.48 3.16 -0.93
C ALA A 206 20.55 3.26 0.59
N MET A 207 20.55 2.15 1.33
CA MET A 207 20.65 2.15 2.79
C MET A 207 22.09 2.47 3.25
N ILE A 208 22.37 3.76 3.44
CA ILE A 208 23.68 4.30 3.81
C ILE A 208 23.70 4.92 5.22
N SER A 209 22.54 5.09 5.84
CA SER A 209 22.35 5.66 7.18
C SER A 209 21.33 4.85 7.97
N GLU A 210 21.37 4.95 9.30
CA GLU A 210 20.33 4.45 10.21
C GLU A 210 19.06 5.31 10.12
N THR A 211 19.19 6.56 9.66
CA THR A 211 18.07 7.47 9.48
C THR A 211 17.31 7.16 8.19
N TYR A 212 16.04 6.79 8.32
CA TYR A 212 15.18 6.38 7.19
C TYR A 212 15.18 7.37 6.02
N ILE A 213 14.94 8.66 6.28
CA ILE A 213 14.78 9.67 5.23
C ILE A 213 16.05 9.88 4.39
N VAL A 214 17.24 9.66 4.97
CA VAL A 214 18.52 9.75 4.26
C VAL A 214 18.62 8.66 3.19
N ASN A 215 18.15 7.45 3.52
CA ASN A 215 18.14 6.33 2.59
C ASN A 215 17.15 6.55 1.45
N GLN A 216 16.02 7.23 1.73
CA GLN A 216 15.05 7.60 0.69
C GLN A 216 15.60 8.68 -0.23
N LEU A 217 16.34 9.67 0.30
CA LEU A 217 16.94 10.74 -0.51
C LEU A 217 17.89 10.24 -1.63
N VAL A 218 18.52 9.08 -1.43
CA VAL A 218 19.37 8.44 -2.45
C VAL A 218 18.54 7.95 -3.64
N LEU A 219 17.30 7.52 -3.41
CA LEU A 219 16.41 6.94 -4.40
C LEU A 219 15.64 8.01 -5.20
N ASN A 220 14.96 7.55 -6.25
CA ASN A 220 13.96 8.34 -6.98
C ASN A 220 12.81 7.42 -7.41
N GLY A 221 11.61 7.99 -7.53
CA GLY A 221 10.40 7.25 -7.89
C GLY A 221 10.52 6.42 -9.17
N ILE A 222 11.25 6.89 -10.18
CA ILE A 222 11.40 6.15 -11.44
C ILE A 222 12.17 4.85 -11.20
N PHE A 223 13.27 4.90 -10.46
CA PHE A 223 14.07 3.72 -10.13
C PHE A 223 13.24 2.70 -9.34
N THR A 224 12.55 3.14 -8.29
CA THR A 224 11.72 2.26 -7.45
C THR A 224 10.55 1.67 -8.22
N SER A 225 9.93 2.43 -9.13
CA SER A 225 8.85 1.93 -9.99
C SER A 225 9.32 0.80 -10.93
N VAL A 226 10.50 0.95 -11.54
CA VAL A 226 11.09 -0.10 -12.39
C VAL A 226 11.45 -1.35 -11.58
N MET A 227 11.97 -1.17 -10.36
CA MET A 227 12.34 -2.29 -9.49
C MET A 227 11.14 -3.08 -8.98
N ASP A 228 10.06 -2.41 -8.58
CA ASP A 228 8.84 -3.07 -8.10
C ASP A 228 8.17 -3.89 -9.22
N ILE A 229 8.18 -3.40 -10.47
CA ILE A 229 7.68 -4.17 -11.63
C ILE A 229 8.51 -5.43 -11.88
N LYS A 230 9.81 -5.41 -11.61
CA LYS A 230 10.70 -6.56 -11.82
C LYS A 230 10.53 -7.66 -10.76
N ASN A 231 10.17 -7.28 -9.54
CA ASN A 231 10.10 -8.19 -8.39
C ASN A 231 8.71 -8.84 -8.23
N GLN A 232 8.28 -9.63 -9.22
CA GLN A 232 6.96 -10.30 -9.22
C GLN A 232 6.96 -11.74 -8.67
N SER A 233 8.14 -12.31 -8.41
CA SER A 233 8.31 -13.67 -7.90
C SER A 233 9.17 -13.69 -6.64
N ILE A 234 9.03 -14.75 -5.86
CA ILE A 234 9.84 -14.96 -4.65
C ILE A 234 11.29 -15.23 -5.07
N PRO A 235 12.27 -14.42 -4.61
CA PRO A 235 13.68 -14.66 -4.90
C PRO A 235 14.12 -16.05 -4.43
N ASN A 236 14.99 -16.73 -5.20
CA ASN A 236 15.44 -18.10 -4.90
C ASN A 236 16.01 -18.27 -3.48
N ASN A 237 16.66 -17.24 -2.93
CA ASN A 237 17.21 -17.27 -1.57
C ASN A 237 16.16 -17.11 -0.46
N LEU A 238 14.92 -16.76 -0.80
CA LEU A 238 13.78 -16.61 0.12
C LEU A 238 12.72 -17.69 -0.10
N GLN A 239 12.91 -18.56 -1.09
CA GLN A 239 12.06 -19.72 -1.31
C GLN A 239 12.28 -20.74 -0.19
N ILE A 240 11.19 -21.34 0.25
CA ILE A 240 11.20 -22.52 1.10
C ILE A 240 10.31 -23.59 0.46
N THR A 241 10.45 -24.84 0.87
CA THR A 241 9.61 -25.89 0.30
C THR A 241 8.14 -25.68 0.69
N TYR A 242 7.22 -26.08 -0.19
CA TYR A 242 5.78 -25.98 0.07
C TYR A 242 5.38 -26.73 1.37
N GLN A 243 5.98 -27.89 1.64
CA GLN A 243 5.72 -28.67 2.84
C GLN A 243 6.19 -27.96 4.11
N ASP A 244 7.40 -27.38 4.10
CA ASP A 244 7.91 -26.61 5.25
C ASP A 244 7.05 -25.38 5.52
N ALA A 245 6.58 -24.70 4.45
CA ALA A 245 5.68 -23.57 4.56
C ALA A 245 4.35 -23.97 5.20
N VAL A 246 3.74 -25.09 4.79
CA VAL A 246 2.51 -25.62 5.39
C VAL A 246 2.71 -25.94 6.87
N ILE A 247 3.76 -26.68 7.22
CA ILE A 247 4.03 -27.08 8.61
C ILE A 247 4.22 -25.84 9.49
N SER A 248 5.04 -24.90 9.02
CA SER A 248 5.33 -23.66 9.74
C SER A 248 4.05 -22.83 9.92
N VAL A 249 3.27 -22.60 8.87
CA VAL A 249 2.05 -21.79 8.97
C VAL A 249 0.99 -22.47 9.84
N ARG A 250 0.74 -23.78 9.68
CA ARG A 250 -0.24 -24.52 10.49
C ARG A 250 0.05 -24.39 11.98
N LYS A 251 1.32 -24.56 12.38
CA LYS A 251 1.76 -24.38 13.76
C LYS A 251 1.45 -22.98 14.30
N GLU A 252 1.60 -21.95 13.47
CA GLU A 252 1.37 -20.58 13.90
C GLU A 252 -0.13 -20.21 13.99
N ILE A 253 -1.01 -20.87 13.22
CA ILE A 253 -2.43 -20.51 13.12
C ILE A 253 -3.37 -21.49 13.82
N GLU A 254 -2.87 -22.61 14.34
CA GLU A 254 -3.68 -23.58 15.09
C GLU A 254 -4.27 -22.97 16.36
N TYR A 255 -5.53 -23.33 16.66
CA TYR A 255 -6.19 -22.99 17.92
C TYR A 255 -7.33 -23.99 18.21
N PRO A 256 -7.69 -24.22 19.49
CA PRO A 256 -8.53 -25.36 19.90
C PRO A 256 -9.93 -25.39 19.30
N THR A 257 -10.57 -24.24 19.11
CA THR A 257 -11.94 -24.15 18.57
C THR A 257 -12.04 -24.30 17.05
N SER A 258 -10.97 -24.77 16.38
CA SER A 258 -10.98 -25.15 14.97
C SER A 258 -10.07 -26.34 14.71
N LYS A 259 -10.39 -27.13 13.68
CA LYS A 259 -9.57 -28.28 13.26
C LYS A 259 -9.25 -28.22 11.77
N PHE A 260 -8.02 -28.57 11.38
CA PHE A 260 -7.67 -28.78 9.97
C PHE A 260 -8.35 -30.06 9.46
N ILE A 261 -8.93 -30.01 8.25
CA ILE A 261 -9.76 -31.10 7.72
C ILE A 261 -9.32 -31.61 6.33
N SER A 262 -8.22 -31.10 5.78
CA SER A 262 -7.74 -31.50 4.45
C SER A 262 -6.22 -31.41 4.36
N GLU A 263 -5.59 -32.38 3.68
CA GLU A 263 -4.18 -32.28 3.28
C GLU A 263 -4.00 -31.58 1.93
N GLU A 264 -4.99 -31.68 1.03
CA GLU A 264 -4.96 -31.00 -0.28
C GLU A 264 -5.10 -29.47 -0.13
N TYR A 265 -6.01 -29.05 0.75
CA TYR A 265 -6.24 -27.64 1.10
C TYR A 265 -5.67 -27.39 2.49
N PRO A 266 -4.38 -27.02 2.62
CA PRO A 266 -3.68 -27.08 3.89
C PRO A 266 -4.21 -26.10 4.95
N LEU A 267 -4.86 -25.02 4.51
CA LEU A 267 -5.48 -24.02 5.40
C LEU A 267 -6.93 -24.32 5.75
N LEU A 268 -7.55 -25.34 5.13
CA LEU A 268 -8.96 -25.63 5.31
C LEU A 268 -9.24 -26.15 6.72
N ARG A 269 -10.04 -25.37 7.45
CA ARG A 269 -10.45 -25.63 8.83
C ARG A 269 -11.96 -25.66 8.98
N GLU A 270 -12.41 -26.38 10.00
CA GLU A 270 -13.80 -26.44 10.44
C GLU A 270 -13.92 -25.85 11.84
N THR A 271 -14.85 -24.91 12.04
CA THR A 271 -15.17 -24.37 13.37
C THR A 271 -16.07 -25.29 14.17
N GLU A 272 -15.95 -25.25 15.50
CA GLU A 272 -16.88 -25.91 16.39
C GLU A 272 -18.20 -25.13 16.53
N LYS A 273 -19.31 -25.85 16.75
CA LYS A 273 -20.62 -25.23 16.97
C LYS A 273 -20.76 -24.86 18.45
N THR A 274 -20.66 -23.57 18.77
CA THR A 274 -20.82 -23.03 20.13
C THR A 274 -22.14 -22.26 20.32
N ASN A 275 -22.80 -21.85 19.24
CA ASN A 275 -24.06 -21.11 19.27
C ASN A 275 -25.22 -21.96 18.67
N LEU A 276 -26.16 -22.35 19.53
CA LEU A 276 -27.37 -23.09 19.13
C LEU A 276 -28.51 -22.17 18.65
N GLY A 277 -28.49 -20.89 19.01
CA GLY A 277 -29.56 -19.92 18.71
C GLY A 277 -29.42 -19.23 17.36
N LYS A 278 -30.16 -18.12 17.16
CA LYS A 278 -30.01 -17.25 15.98
C LYS A 278 -28.60 -16.63 16.00
N PRO A 279 -27.81 -16.74 14.92
CA PRO A 279 -26.51 -16.09 14.89
C PRO A 279 -26.68 -14.55 14.83
N PRO A 280 -25.71 -13.77 15.32
CA PRO A 280 -25.77 -12.31 15.27
C PRO A 280 -25.62 -11.78 13.85
N ASN A 281 -26.14 -10.59 13.58
CA ASN A 281 -25.70 -9.83 12.40
C ASN A 281 -24.26 -9.38 12.61
N ILE A 282 -23.50 -9.28 11.52
CA ILE A 282 -22.13 -8.76 11.53
C ILE A 282 -22.10 -7.46 10.75
N VAL A 283 -21.73 -6.38 11.43
CA VAL A 283 -21.47 -5.07 10.81
C VAL A 283 -19.97 -4.80 10.88
N LEU A 284 -19.30 -4.85 9.73
CA LEU A 284 -17.86 -4.62 9.60
C LEU A 284 -17.60 -3.23 9.01
N ILE A 285 -16.97 -2.36 9.79
CA ILE A 285 -16.60 -1.00 9.37
C ILE A 285 -15.07 -0.97 9.26
N LEU A 286 -14.59 -0.95 8.03
CA LEU A 286 -13.19 -0.77 7.69
C LEU A 286 -12.87 0.72 7.75
N LEU A 287 -11.82 1.07 8.50
CA LEU A 287 -11.45 2.44 8.85
C LEU A 287 -10.24 2.86 8.01
N GLU A 288 -10.51 3.56 6.91
CA GLU A 288 -9.54 4.05 5.94
C GLU A 288 -8.43 4.88 6.60
N SER A 289 -7.17 4.44 6.48
CA SER A 289 -5.99 5.17 6.97
C SER A 289 -6.03 5.54 8.48
N TRP A 290 -6.77 4.81 9.32
CA TRP A 290 -6.80 5.07 10.78
C TRP A 290 -5.53 4.55 11.46
N THR A 291 -4.73 5.48 12.00
CA THR A 291 -3.58 5.13 12.84
C THR A 291 -4.01 4.87 14.28
N GLY A 292 -3.56 3.76 14.86
CA GLY A 292 -4.01 3.25 16.16
C GLY A 292 -3.79 4.23 17.33
N LYS A 293 -2.64 4.91 17.36
CA LYS A 293 -2.27 5.86 18.43
C LYS A 293 -3.27 7.01 18.62
N TYR A 294 -3.99 7.39 17.57
CA TYR A 294 -4.99 8.46 17.60
C TYR A 294 -6.40 7.96 17.94
N ALA A 295 -6.66 6.66 17.78
CA ALA A 295 -7.93 6.02 18.14
C ALA A 295 -8.06 5.81 19.65
N TYR A 296 -6.94 5.48 20.30
CA TYR A 296 -6.84 5.27 21.75
C TYR A 296 -5.59 5.96 22.29
N THR A 297 -5.76 7.20 22.75
CA THR A 297 -4.65 8.00 23.26
C THR A 297 -4.40 7.78 24.75
N ASN A 298 -5.41 7.26 25.46
CA ASN A 298 -5.47 7.23 26.92
C ASN A 298 -5.13 8.60 27.55
N GLY A 299 -5.56 9.69 26.89
CA GLY A 299 -5.30 11.07 27.30
C GLY A 299 -3.87 11.58 27.08
N GLN A 300 -2.98 10.83 26.43
CA GLN A 300 -1.58 11.22 26.25
C GLN A 300 -1.35 12.11 25.02
N ILE A 301 -2.24 12.06 24.03
CA ILE A 301 -2.13 12.83 22.78
C ILE A 301 -3.31 13.80 22.71
N LEU A 302 -3.03 15.07 23.01
CA LEU A 302 -4.03 16.15 23.09
C LEU A 302 -3.57 17.38 22.28
N PRO A 303 -3.53 17.31 20.94
CA PRO A 303 -3.28 18.49 20.12
C PRO A 303 -4.27 19.61 20.48
N GLU A 304 -3.75 20.81 20.76
CA GLU A 304 -4.55 21.95 21.24
C GLU A 304 -5.44 21.65 22.46
N GLY A 305 -5.07 20.67 23.30
CA GLY A 305 -5.86 20.25 24.46
C GLY A 305 -7.10 19.44 24.13
N LYS A 306 -7.25 18.93 22.90
CA LYS A 306 -8.41 18.16 22.44
C LYS A 306 -8.00 16.74 22.07
N LEU A 307 -8.83 15.74 22.42
CA LEU A 307 -8.71 14.39 21.85
C LEU A 307 -8.97 14.44 20.33
N ILE A 308 -8.37 13.54 19.56
CA ILE A 308 -8.62 13.42 18.11
C ILE A 308 -9.93 12.62 17.87
N ALA A 309 -10.09 11.46 18.51
CA ALA A 309 -11.25 10.56 18.37
C ALA A 309 -11.98 10.28 19.71
N PRO A 310 -12.59 11.28 20.36
CA PRO A 310 -13.21 11.16 21.67
C PRO A 310 -14.37 10.17 21.71
N HIS A 311 -15.15 10.04 20.62
CA HIS A 311 -16.28 9.13 20.62
C HIS A 311 -15.83 7.67 20.53
N PHE A 312 -14.83 7.39 19.71
CA PHE A 312 -14.22 6.08 19.55
C PHE A 312 -13.46 5.67 20.81
N GLU A 313 -12.71 6.59 21.44
CA GLU A 313 -12.05 6.33 22.72
C GLU A 313 -13.06 6.00 23.84
N ASN A 314 -14.24 6.63 23.83
CA ASN A 314 -15.34 6.25 24.74
C ASN A 314 -15.98 4.90 24.37
N LEU A 315 -16.06 4.57 23.08
CA LEU A 315 -16.60 3.29 22.60
C LEU A 315 -15.69 2.12 22.98
N ILE A 316 -14.37 2.31 22.95
CA ILE A 316 -13.37 1.32 23.38
C ILE A 316 -13.64 0.82 24.80
N ARG A 317 -14.08 1.71 25.70
CA ARG A 317 -14.42 1.36 27.10
C ARG A 317 -15.63 0.44 27.23
N GLN A 318 -16.34 0.17 26.14
CA GLN A 318 -17.56 -0.64 26.09
C GLN A 318 -17.40 -1.92 25.26
N GLY A 319 -16.22 -2.17 24.68
CA GLY A 319 -15.95 -3.32 23.81
C GLY A 319 -14.58 -3.95 24.05
N THR A 320 -14.25 -4.97 23.27
CA THR A 320 -12.90 -5.56 23.29
C THR A 320 -12.02 -4.84 22.28
N TYR A 321 -11.01 -4.12 22.76
CA TYR A 321 -10.05 -3.37 21.96
C TYR A 321 -8.66 -4.01 21.98
N PHE A 322 -7.98 -4.01 20.84
CA PHE A 322 -6.65 -4.58 20.68
C PHE A 322 -5.66 -3.46 20.30
N PRO A 323 -4.92 -2.89 21.26
CA PRO A 323 -3.99 -1.79 20.99
C PRO A 323 -2.78 -2.22 20.16
N ASN A 324 -2.38 -3.49 20.21
CA ASN A 324 -1.27 -4.06 19.45
C ASN A 324 -1.76 -4.83 18.22
N PHE A 325 -2.66 -4.22 17.45
CA PHE A 325 -3.19 -4.79 16.22
C PHE A 325 -2.50 -4.18 14.99
N PHE A 326 -2.05 -5.03 14.08
CA PHE A 326 -1.20 -4.62 12.96
C PHE A 326 -1.84 -4.91 11.60
N ALA A 327 -1.73 -3.94 10.70
CA ALA A 327 -2.05 -4.12 9.29
C ALA A 327 -1.03 -5.06 8.64
N SER A 328 -1.51 -5.97 7.80
CA SER A 328 -0.65 -6.93 7.09
C SER A 328 0.04 -6.31 5.86
N GLY A 329 -0.32 -5.08 5.50
CA GLY A 329 0.40 -4.27 4.51
C GLY A 329 0.12 -2.78 4.71
N GLY A 330 0.66 -1.95 3.82
CA GLY A 330 0.59 -0.48 3.93
C GLY A 330 -0.42 0.18 2.99
N ARG A 331 -1.47 -0.54 2.56
CA ARG A 331 -2.51 -0.03 1.65
C ARG A 331 -3.86 -0.67 1.88
N THR A 332 -4.91 0.03 1.44
CA THR A 332 -6.29 -0.44 1.45
C THR A 332 -6.43 -1.82 0.83
N THR A 333 -5.85 -2.06 -0.36
CA THR A 333 -5.93 -3.36 -1.03
C THR A 333 -5.28 -4.50 -0.24
N ASN A 334 -4.16 -4.24 0.46
CA ASN A 334 -3.54 -5.23 1.35
C ASN A 334 -4.41 -5.50 2.58
N GLY A 335 -4.95 -4.43 3.19
CA GLY A 335 -5.83 -4.50 4.35
C GLY A 335 -7.14 -5.22 4.06
N LEU A 336 -7.78 -4.92 2.94
CA LEU A 336 -8.98 -5.57 2.43
C LEU A 336 -8.74 -7.06 2.17
N LEU A 337 -7.68 -7.41 1.44
CA LEU A 337 -7.34 -8.80 1.17
C LEU A 337 -7.18 -9.58 2.49
N SER A 338 -6.37 -9.05 3.42
CA SER A 338 -6.06 -9.73 4.68
C SER A 338 -7.29 -9.87 5.57
N THR A 339 -8.10 -8.80 5.68
CA THR A 339 -9.28 -8.76 6.55
C THR A 339 -10.45 -9.58 5.98
N LEU A 340 -10.68 -9.52 4.67
CA LEU A 340 -11.85 -10.14 4.02
C LEU A 340 -11.57 -11.55 3.50
N THR A 341 -10.32 -11.99 3.39
CA THR A 341 -9.98 -13.36 2.97
C THR A 341 -9.14 -14.14 3.98
N GLY A 342 -8.50 -13.46 4.94
CA GLY A 342 -7.57 -14.09 5.88
C GLY A 342 -6.25 -14.52 5.25
N ILE A 343 -5.96 -14.13 4.00
CA ILE A 343 -4.73 -14.45 3.29
C ILE A 343 -3.90 -13.16 3.13
N PRO A 344 -2.63 -13.14 3.55
CA PRO A 344 -1.79 -11.95 3.43
C PRO A 344 -1.24 -11.77 2.02
N ASP A 345 -0.89 -10.53 1.67
CA ASP A 345 -0.13 -10.21 0.46
C ASP A 345 1.39 -10.43 0.66
N GLY A 346 2.16 -10.33 -0.41
CA GLY A 346 3.62 -10.32 -0.38
C GLY A 346 4.23 -8.93 -0.65
N PRO A 347 5.56 -8.80 -0.52
CA PRO A 347 6.28 -7.62 -0.95
C PRO A 347 6.22 -7.46 -2.49
N GLY A 348 6.24 -6.20 -2.94
CA GLY A 348 6.24 -5.80 -4.35
C GLY A 348 4.85 -5.49 -4.87
N LEU A 349 4.57 -5.97 -6.09
CA LEU A 349 3.27 -5.82 -6.75
C LEU A 349 2.17 -6.54 -5.95
N THR A 350 1.15 -5.80 -5.52
CA THR A 350 0.02 -6.37 -4.77
C THR A 350 -0.66 -7.46 -5.56
N VAL A 351 -1.08 -8.53 -4.87
CA VAL A 351 -1.71 -9.66 -5.53
C VAL A 351 -3.00 -9.28 -6.24
N VAL A 352 -3.73 -8.25 -5.80
CA VAL A 352 -4.99 -7.82 -6.45
C VAL A 352 -4.78 -7.35 -7.90
N ARG A 353 -3.53 -7.05 -8.27
CA ARG A 353 -3.13 -6.67 -9.64
C ARG A 353 -2.45 -7.83 -10.40
N THR A 354 -2.61 -9.07 -9.94
CA THR A 354 -2.00 -10.25 -10.56
C THR A 354 -3.03 -11.36 -10.80
N PRO A 355 -2.81 -12.30 -11.75
CA PRO A 355 -3.74 -13.41 -12.00
C PRO A 355 -4.03 -14.29 -10.78
N ARG A 356 -3.14 -14.29 -9.77
CA ARG A 356 -3.31 -15.02 -8.51
C ARG A 356 -4.56 -14.60 -7.74
N ILE A 357 -5.07 -13.38 -7.91
CA ILE A 357 -6.32 -12.93 -7.25
C ILE A 357 -7.56 -13.69 -7.72
N LEU A 358 -7.47 -14.39 -8.86
CA LEU A 358 -8.53 -15.26 -9.37
C LEU A 358 -8.60 -16.61 -8.65
N SER A 359 -7.67 -16.89 -7.73
CA SER A 359 -7.71 -18.07 -6.85
C SER A 359 -9.00 -18.11 -6.04
N ARG A 360 -9.42 -19.30 -5.61
CA ARG A 360 -10.61 -19.52 -4.79
C ARG A 360 -10.33 -19.16 -3.33
N PHE A 361 -10.59 -17.91 -2.97
CA PHE A 361 -10.54 -17.46 -1.58
C PHE A 361 -11.77 -17.92 -0.82
N SER A 362 -11.60 -18.30 0.46
CA SER A 362 -12.71 -18.33 1.40
C SER A 362 -12.97 -16.91 1.93
N GLY A 363 -13.50 -16.05 1.06
CA GLY A 363 -13.89 -14.70 1.47
C GLY A 363 -14.93 -14.74 2.59
N LEU A 364 -14.91 -13.74 3.48
CA LEU A 364 -15.82 -13.65 4.62
C LEU A 364 -17.30 -13.70 4.18
N GLY A 365 -17.62 -13.06 3.05
CA GLY A 365 -18.93 -13.15 2.42
C GLY A 365 -19.26 -14.58 2.00
N THR A 366 -18.36 -15.25 1.28
CA THR A 366 -18.51 -16.66 0.87
C THR A 366 -18.74 -17.58 2.07
N ILE A 367 -17.98 -17.41 3.16
CA ILE A 367 -18.10 -18.21 4.36
C ILE A 367 -19.47 -17.98 5.03
N LEU A 368 -19.85 -16.73 5.33
CA LEU A 368 -21.10 -16.46 6.04
C LEU A 368 -22.34 -16.76 5.19
N LYS A 369 -22.27 -16.58 3.88
CA LYS A 369 -23.34 -16.98 2.94
C LYS A 369 -23.62 -18.48 3.00
N SER A 370 -22.58 -19.31 3.14
CA SER A 370 -22.75 -20.77 3.26
C SER A 370 -23.55 -21.21 4.51
N ILE A 371 -23.69 -20.33 5.50
CA ILE A 371 -24.50 -20.54 6.71
C ILE A 371 -25.72 -19.61 6.77
N GLY A 372 -26.18 -19.11 5.61
CA GLY A 372 -27.47 -18.44 5.44
C GLY A 372 -27.50 -16.93 5.67
N TYR A 373 -26.34 -16.26 5.63
CA TYR A 373 -26.29 -14.80 5.72
C TYR A 373 -26.56 -14.14 4.35
N LYS A 374 -27.28 -13.01 4.36
CA LYS A 374 -27.18 -12.01 3.28
C LYS A 374 -25.86 -11.28 3.39
N THR A 375 -25.23 -10.95 2.27
CA THR A 375 -23.91 -10.31 2.25
C THR A 375 -23.94 -9.02 1.44
N LEU A 376 -23.57 -7.91 2.09
CA LEU A 376 -23.64 -6.56 1.52
C LEU A 376 -22.33 -5.83 1.73
N PHE A 377 -21.86 -5.12 0.70
CA PHE A 377 -20.76 -4.17 0.79
C PHE A 377 -21.25 -2.81 0.30
N VAL A 378 -21.14 -1.77 1.13
CA VAL A 378 -21.57 -0.41 0.79
C VAL A 378 -20.39 0.53 0.89
N HIS A 379 -20.12 1.28 -0.17
CA HIS A 379 -18.97 2.17 -0.27
C HIS A 379 -19.37 3.49 -0.91
N GLY A 380 -18.84 4.60 -0.41
CA GLY A 380 -19.14 5.94 -0.91
C GLY A 380 -18.35 6.32 -2.18
N GLY A 381 -17.31 5.55 -2.54
CA GLY A 381 -16.46 5.78 -3.71
C GLY A 381 -16.83 4.89 -4.90
N ASP A 382 -16.12 5.10 -6.02
CA ASP A 382 -16.25 4.26 -7.20
C ASP A 382 -15.71 2.85 -6.92
N VAL A 383 -16.61 1.86 -6.88
CA VAL A 383 -16.24 0.45 -6.64
C VAL A 383 -15.48 -0.17 -7.81
N ASN A 384 -15.34 0.50 -8.96
CA ASN A 384 -14.47 0.03 -10.03
C ASN A 384 -13.00 0.42 -9.81
N PHE A 385 -12.72 1.40 -8.95
CA PHE A 385 -11.35 1.73 -8.53
C PHE A 385 -10.70 0.51 -7.87
N ASP A 386 -9.45 0.20 -8.23
CA ASP A 386 -8.75 -1.01 -7.78
C ASP A 386 -9.49 -2.33 -8.08
N ASN A 387 -10.46 -2.32 -8.99
CA ASN A 387 -11.33 -3.45 -9.33
C ASN A 387 -12.12 -4.01 -8.12
N MET A 388 -12.44 -3.16 -7.13
CA MET A 388 -13.09 -3.57 -5.88
C MET A 388 -14.42 -4.30 -6.09
N SER A 389 -15.23 -3.90 -7.09
CA SER A 389 -16.52 -4.53 -7.42
C SER A 389 -16.35 -6.01 -7.74
N PHE A 390 -15.36 -6.35 -8.56
CA PHE A 390 -15.02 -7.74 -8.85
C PHE A 390 -14.51 -8.46 -7.60
N LEU A 391 -13.60 -7.83 -6.84
CA LEU A 391 -13.01 -8.45 -5.65
C LEU A 391 -14.04 -8.76 -4.58
N PHE A 392 -14.94 -7.82 -4.27
CA PHE A 392 -16.00 -8.00 -3.29
C PHE A 392 -16.98 -9.09 -3.74
N SER A 393 -17.34 -9.13 -5.03
CA SER A 393 -18.18 -10.21 -5.56
C SER A 393 -17.48 -11.56 -5.42
N HIS A 394 -16.19 -11.63 -5.77
CA HIS A 394 -15.35 -12.83 -5.68
C HIS A 394 -15.15 -13.31 -4.24
N TRP A 395 -15.12 -12.39 -3.27
CA TRP A 395 -15.07 -12.70 -1.83
C TRP A 395 -16.46 -12.95 -1.22
N GLY A 396 -17.49 -12.97 -2.06
CA GLY A 396 -18.81 -13.49 -1.77
C GLY A 396 -19.79 -12.48 -1.22
N PHE A 397 -19.63 -11.18 -1.52
CA PHE A 397 -20.67 -10.17 -1.31
C PHE A 397 -21.68 -10.18 -2.46
N ASP A 398 -22.97 -10.37 -2.13
CA ASP A 398 -24.06 -10.47 -3.11
C ASP A 398 -24.56 -9.10 -3.57
N THR A 399 -24.55 -8.12 -2.66
CA THR A 399 -24.97 -6.74 -2.93
C THR A 399 -23.77 -5.82 -2.76
N ILE A 400 -23.39 -5.12 -3.83
CA ILE A 400 -22.30 -4.14 -3.82
C ILE A 400 -22.88 -2.81 -4.26
N LEU A 401 -22.85 -1.82 -3.37
CA LEU A 401 -23.33 -0.47 -3.64
C LEU A 401 -22.15 0.49 -3.55
N GLY A 402 -21.87 1.18 -4.64
CA GLY A 402 -20.79 2.18 -4.76
C GLY A 402 -21.33 3.57 -5.01
N GLN A 403 -20.47 4.45 -5.53
CA GLN A 403 -20.80 5.83 -5.89
C GLN A 403 -22.09 5.97 -6.72
N GLU A 404 -22.33 5.09 -7.70
CA GLU A 404 -23.55 5.13 -8.54
C GLU A 404 -24.86 5.07 -7.73
N TYR A 405 -24.87 4.31 -6.63
CA TYR A 405 -26.03 4.25 -5.73
C TYR A 405 -26.28 5.61 -5.08
N PHE A 406 -25.24 6.25 -4.56
CA PHE A 406 -25.35 7.55 -3.91
C PHE A 406 -25.68 8.67 -4.89
N ASP A 407 -25.12 8.62 -6.12
CA ASP A 407 -25.46 9.54 -7.20
C ASP A 407 -26.97 9.46 -7.52
N SER A 408 -27.54 8.24 -7.52
CA SER A 408 -28.97 8.04 -7.77
C SER A 408 -29.91 8.61 -6.70
N LEU A 409 -29.41 8.81 -5.46
CA LEU A 409 -30.19 9.40 -4.38
C LEU A 409 -30.38 10.92 -4.56
N ASN A 410 -29.47 11.59 -5.30
CA ASN A 410 -29.44 13.04 -5.51
C ASN A 410 -29.62 13.86 -4.21
N LYS A 411 -29.04 13.36 -3.11
CA LYS A 411 -29.22 13.90 -1.75
C LYS A 411 -27.95 14.54 -1.19
N TYR A 412 -26.79 14.10 -1.66
CA TYR A 412 -25.48 14.38 -1.07
C TYR A 412 -24.53 14.99 -2.08
N LYS A 413 -23.44 15.59 -1.60
CA LYS A 413 -22.35 16.10 -2.45
C LYS A 413 -21.10 15.26 -2.23
N PRO A 414 -20.50 14.69 -3.29
CA PRO A 414 -19.29 13.90 -3.14
C PRO A 414 -18.07 14.80 -2.82
N GLY A 415 -17.16 14.25 -2.02
CA GLY A 415 -15.83 14.79 -1.79
C GLY A 415 -14.82 14.37 -2.88
N PRO A 416 -13.51 14.42 -2.57
CA PRO A 416 -12.46 14.11 -3.54
C PRO A 416 -12.53 12.67 -4.07
N TRP A 417 -12.67 11.69 -3.16
CA TRP A 417 -12.66 10.24 -3.45
C TRP A 417 -14.04 9.58 -3.53
N GLY A 418 -15.09 10.29 -3.14
CA GLY A 418 -16.44 9.73 -3.01
C GLY A 418 -17.24 10.49 -1.97
N TYR A 419 -18.37 9.93 -1.54
CA TYR A 419 -19.21 10.50 -0.49
C TYR A 419 -18.54 10.43 0.89
N TYR A 420 -18.76 11.47 1.70
CA TYR A 420 -18.19 11.59 3.03
C TYR A 420 -18.76 10.54 4.00
N ASP A 421 -18.02 10.24 5.06
CA ASP A 421 -18.32 9.12 5.98
C ASP A 421 -19.67 9.29 6.69
N GLY A 422 -20.05 10.53 7.00
CA GLY A 422 -21.37 10.85 7.56
C GLY A 422 -22.52 10.44 6.63
N ASP A 423 -22.38 10.67 5.32
CA ASP A 423 -23.38 10.32 4.31
C ASP A 423 -23.38 8.80 4.06
N LEU A 424 -22.19 8.22 3.88
CA LEU A 424 -21.98 6.79 3.72
C LEU A 424 -22.61 6.00 4.86
N LEU A 425 -22.25 6.33 6.11
CA LEU A 425 -22.75 5.61 7.28
C LEU A 425 -24.24 5.88 7.54
N ASN A 426 -24.77 7.04 7.11
CA ASN A 426 -26.21 7.28 7.13
C ASN A 426 -26.96 6.31 6.20
N GLU A 427 -26.57 6.24 4.93
CA GLU A 427 -27.24 5.34 3.99
C GLU A 427 -26.99 3.87 4.32
N PHE A 428 -25.80 3.55 4.82
CA PHE A 428 -25.50 2.22 5.35
C PHE A 428 -26.53 1.80 6.40
N HIS A 429 -26.81 2.67 7.38
CA HIS A 429 -27.86 2.42 8.38
C HIS A 429 -29.25 2.20 7.76
N GLU A 430 -29.67 3.02 6.79
CA GLU A 430 -30.96 2.89 6.10
C GLU A 430 -31.09 1.55 5.36
N ILE A 431 -29.98 1.03 4.83
CA ILE A 431 -29.91 -0.30 4.21
C ILE A 431 -30.03 -1.40 5.27
N LEU A 432 -29.36 -1.25 6.42
CA LEU A 432 -29.38 -2.25 7.50
C LEU A 432 -30.77 -2.44 8.12
N ILE A 433 -31.55 -1.36 8.29
CA ILE A 433 -32.92 -1.43 8.86
C ILE A 433 -33.84 -2.33 8.02
N LYS A 434 -33.60 -2.40 6.70
CA LYS A 434 -34.44 -3.16 5.76
C LYS A 434 -34.10 -4.65 5.71
N GLN A 435 -33.09 -5.10 6.47
CA GLN A 435 -32.68 -6.51 6.48
C GLN A 435 -33.52 -7.32 7.49
N ASP A 436 -34.00 -8.47 7.05
CA ASP A 436 -34.90 -9.38 7.77
C ASP A 436 -34.23 -10.70 8.22
N THR A 437 -33.16 -11.10 7.52
CA THR A 437 -32.33 -12.27 7.83
C THR A 437 -31.01 -11.85 8.48
N PRO A 438 -30.28 -12.76 9.14
CA PRO A 438 -28.89 -12.52 9.50
C PRO A 438 -28.10 -11.99 8.31
N PHE A 439 -27.31 -10.94 8.52
CA PHE A 439 -26.55 -10.30 7.45
C PHE A 439 -25.10 -10.05 7.88
N LEU A 440 -24.22 -10.13 6.89
CA LEU A 440 -22.90 -9.52 6.90
C LEU A 440 -23.03 -8.25 6.09
N ALA A 441 -22.84 -7.11 6.73
CA ALA A 441 -22.78 -5.84 6.04
C ALA A 441 -21.44 -5.20 6.32
N ALA A 442 -20.69 -4.92 5.26
CA ALA A 442 -19.39 -4.29 5.33
C ALA A 442 -19.40 -2.91 4.66
N THR A 443 -18.57 -2.01 5.17
CA THR A 443 -18.31 -0.71 4.56
C THR A 443 -16.86 -0.32 4.78
N LEU A 444 -16.31 0.49 3.88
CA LEU A 444 -15.00 1.12 3.98
C LEU A 444 -15.21 2.64 3.96
N THR A 445 -14.79 3.31 5.03
CA THR A 445 -14.81 4.78 5.13
C THR A 445 -13.89 5.41 4.08
N LEU A 446 -14.03 6.70 3.79
CA LEU A 446 -13.27 7.39 2.74
C LEU A 446 -12.71 8.74 3.15
N THR A 447 -13.31 9.40 4.15
CA THR A 447 -13.00 10.82 4.43
C THR A 447 -11.56 10.99 4.94
N THR A 448 -11.05 9.99 5.64
CA THR A 448 -9.68 9.89 6.12
C THR A 448 -8.67 9.51 5.03
N HIS A 449 -8.89 9.94 3.78
CA HIS A 449 -7.96 9.78 2.66
C HIS A 449 -7.40 11.14 2.21
N TYR A 450 -6.13 11.19 1.78
CA TYR A 450 -5.53 12.40 1.19
C TYR A 450 -6.41 12.92 0.06
N PRO A 451 -6.74 14.23 -0.08
CA PRO A 451 -6.09 15.39 0.54
C PRO A 451 -6.68 15.82 1.89
N TYR A 452 -7.25 14.89 2.66
CA TYR A 452 -7.75 15.10 4.03
C TYR A 452 -8.65 16.34 4.15
N LYS A 453 -9.74 16.31 3.38
CA LYS A 453 -10.74 17.39 3.38
C LYS A 453 -11.99 16.96 4.13
N VAL A 454 -12.39 17.77 5.10
CA VAL A 454 -13.70 17.69 5.74
C VAL A 454 -14.76 18.35 4.85
N PRO A 455 -16.05 18.00 4.99
CA PRO A 455 -17.10 18.52 4.11
C PRO A 455 -17.38 20.02 4.31
N THR A 456 -17.20 20.54 5.52
CA THR A 456 -17.52 21.92 5.87
C THR A 456 -16.42 22.56 6.73
N PRO A 457 -16.21 23.89 6.67
CA PRO A 457 -15.24 24.58 7.52
C PRO A 457 -15.51 24.41 9.02
N GLU A 458 -16.76 24.18 9.43
CA GLU A 458 -17.12 23.93 10.82
C GLU A 458 -16.58 22.61 11.37
N ASP A 459 -16.24 21.67 10.49
CA ASP A 459 -15.58 20.41 10.85
C ASP A 459 -14.03 20.55 10.92
N GLU A 460 -13.46 21.72 10.61
CA GLU A 460 -12.04 22.03 10.83
C GLU A 460 -11.77 22.43 12.31
N ILE A 461 -11.75 21.43 13.18
CA ILE A 461 -11.60 21.58 14.64
C ILE A 461 -10.19 22.02 15.08
N PHE A 462 -9.16 21.57 14.36
CA PHE A 462 -7.75 21.82 14.64
C PHE A 462 -7.22 22.92 13.71
N SER A 463 -6.43 23.84 14.27
CA SER A 463 -5.83 24.96 13.52
C SER A 463 -4.90 24.47 12.43
N SER A 464 -4.95 25.10 11.25
CA SER A 464 -4.01 24.83 10.15
C SER A 464 -2.54 25.10 10.46
N LYS A 465 -2.24 25.73 11.61
CA LYS A 465 -0.86 25.92 12.12
C LYS A 465 -0.31 24.67 12.81
N LEU A 466 -1.18 23.76 13.24
CA LEU A 466 -0.78 22.51 13.87
C LEU A 466 -0.31 21.53 12.79
N GLU A 467 0.78 20.83 13.06
CA GLU A 467 1.25 19.75 12.20
C GLU A 467 0.18 18.65 12.10
N GLU A 468 -0.10 18.18 10.89
CA GLU A 468 -1.14 17.15 10.62
C GLU A 468 -2.58 17.55 10.97
N ALA A 469 -2.87 18.85 11.14
CA ALA A 469 -4.22 19.32 11.43
C ALA A 469 -5.27 18.84 10.41
N ASP A 470 -4.89 18.77 9.13
CA ASP A 470 -5.71 18.24 8.04
C ASP A 470 -6.17 16.80 8.33
N TYR A 471 -5.22 15.93 8.66
CA TYR A 471 -5.49 14.55 9.03
C TYR A 471 -6.30 14.44 10.32
N PHE A 472 -5.98 15.20 11.36
CA PHE A 472 -6.74 15.19 12.62
C PHE A 472 -8.19 15.64 12.44
N ASN A 473 -8.45 16.60 11.55
CA ASN A 473 -9.79 17.07 11.24
C ASN A 473 -10.63 15.98 10.58
N VAL A 474 -10.11 15.29 9.56
CA VAL A 474 -10.85 14.18 8.93
C VAL A 474 -10.99 12.96 9.84
N TYR A 475 -10.00 12.67 10.70
CA TYR A 475 -10.10 11.63 11.70
C TYR A 475 -11.22 11.93 12.71
N ARG A 476 -11.28 13.17 13.20
CA ARG A 476 -12.35 13.66 14.09
C ARG A 476 -13.72 13.63 13.39
N TYR A 477 -13.79 13.94 12.11
CA TYR A 477 -15.02 13.83 11.34
C TYR A 477 -15.48 12.37 11.20
N ALA A 478 -14.58 11.43 10.89
CA ALA A 478 -14.88 10.01 10.80
C ALA A 478 -15.32 9.44 12.16
N ASP A 479 -14.65 9.82 13.26
CA ASP A 479 -15.03 9.51 14.64
C ASP A 479 -16.48 9.93 14.95
N LYS A 480 -16.82 11.20 14.67
CA LYS A 480 -18.17 11.75 14.81
C LYS A 480 -19.18 11.00 13.93
N SER A 481 -18.80 10.61 12.71
CA SER A 481 -19.68 9.88 11.79
C SER A 481 -20.02 8.48 12.30
N ILE A 482 -19.03 7.76 12.85
CA ILE A 482 -19.23 6.46 13.51
C ILE A 482 -20.13 6.60 14.74
N TYR A 483 -19.91 7.64 15.55
CA TYR A 483 -20.77 7.94 16.70
C TYR A 483 -22.22 8.13 16.29
N LEU A 484 -22.49 8.99 15.30
CA LEU A 484 -23.85 9.25 14.80
C LEU A 484 -24.51 7.99 14.21
N PHE A 485 -23.75 7.17 13.50
CA PHE A 485 -24.20 5.85 13.03
C PHE A 485 -24.63 4.94 14.19
N LEU A 486 -23.80 4.83 15.23
CA LEU A 486 -24.12 4.00 16.39
C LEU A 486 -25.32 4.53 17.18
N GLU A 487 -25.47 5.85 17.31
CA GLU A 487 -26.64 6.45 17.96
C GLU A 487 -27.95 6.15 17.23
N LYS A 488 -27.91 6.10 15.90
CA LYS A 488 -29.04 5.63 15.08
C LYS A 488 -29.24 4.13 15.21
N ALA A 489 -28.17 3.35 15.12
CA ALA A 489 -28.20 1.90 15.25
C ALA A 489 -28.82 1.49 16.59
N LYS A 490 -28.44 2.10 17.72
CA LYS A 490 -29.00 1.83 19.06
C LYS A 490 -30.53 1.88 19.13
N LYS A 491 -31.17 2.69 18.26
CA LYS A 491 -32.62 2.86 18.19
C LYS A 491 -33.29 1.89 17.20
N ALA A 492 -32.51 1.17 16.40
CA ALA A 492 -33.02 0.28 15.36
C ALA A 492 -33.23 -1.16 15.85
N PRO A 493 -34.18 -1.90 15.25
CA PRO A 493 -34.50 -3.27 15.66
C PRO A 493 -33.33 -4.25 15.56
N TYR A 494 -32.39 -4.03 14.64
CA TYR A 494 -31.27 -4.96 14.42
C TYR A 494 -30.22 -4.91 15.54
N PHE A 495 -30.12 -3.81 16.31
CA PHE A 495 -28.99 -3.54 17.21
C PHE A 495 -28.74 -4.61 18.27
N GLN A 496 -29.80 -5.06 18.94
CA GLN A 496 -29.66 -6.02 20.05
C GLN A 496 -28.98 -7.33 19.63
N ASN A 497 -29.14 -7.74 18.37
CA ASN A 497 -28.51 -8.94 17.83
C ASN A 497 -27.45 -8.64 16.77
N THR A 498 -26.67 -7.58 16.96
CA THR A 498 -25.61 -7.19 16.02
C THR A 498 -24.26 -7.05 16.72
N VAL A 499 -23.21 -7.52 16.05
CA VAL A 499 -21.82 -7.32 16.44
C VAL A 499 -21.21 -6.31 15.48
N PHE A 500 -20.79 -5.18 16.04
CA PHE A 500 -20.09 -4.12 15.30
C PHE A 500 -18.59 -4.34 15.45
N ILE A 501 -17.89 -4.32 14.33
CA ILE A 501 -16.46 -4.59 14.25
C ILE A 501 -15.82 -3.45 13.49
N PHE A 502 -14.85 -2.81 14.10
CA PHE A 502 -14.09 -1.70 13.53
C PHE A 502 -12.65 -2.15 13.32
N VAL A 503 -12.16 -2.09 12.09
CA VAL A 503 -10.80 -2.55 11.72
C VAL A 503 -10.17 -1.49 10.84
N GLY A 504 -9.02 -0.94 11.24
CA GLY A 504 -8.25 -0.11 10.31
C GLY A 504 -7.63 -0.95 9.19
N ASP A 505 -7.62 -0.41 7.98
CA ASP A 505 -7.08 -1.07 6.79
C ASP A 505 -5.56 -0.89 6.68
N HIS A 506 -5.06 0.33 6.90
CA HIS A 506 -3.67 0.71 7.07
C HIS A 506 -3.57 2.04 7.84
N THR A 507 -2.35 2.54 8.03
CA THR A 507 -2.09 3.81 8.71
C THR A 507 -1.92 4.93 7.70
N HIS A 508 -1.92 6.17 8.15
CA HIS A 508 -1.68 7.32 7.26
C HIS A 508 -0.20 7.56 6.91
N HIS A 509 0.74 6.76 7.43
CA HIS A 509 2.19 6.79 7.16
C HIS A 509 2.95 8.12 7.39
N ARG A 510 2.26 9.23 7.71
CA ARG A 510 2.87 10.54 7.97
C ARG A 510 3.42 10.60 9.39
N ASN A 511 4.70 10.97 9.50
CA ASN A 511 5.40 11.20 10.78
C ASN A 511 5.24 10.07 11.81
N LEU A 512 5.23 8.82 11.34
CA LEU A 512 5.10 7.62 12.18
C LEU A 512 6.45 6.92 12.41
N ASP A 513 6.62 6.35 13.60
CA ASP A 513 7.71 5.41 13.88
C ASP A 513 7.43 4.00 13.30
N TYR A 514 8.41 3.11 13.39
CA TYR A 514 8.34 1.75 12.80
C TYR A 514 7.21 0.87 13.38
N PHE A 515 6.76 1.13 14.61
CA PHE A 515 5.62 0.45 15.23
C PHE A 515 4.32 1.09 14.76
N GLU A 516 4.23 2.40 14.85
CA GLU A 516 3.04 3.17 14.56
C GLU A 516 2.63 3.05 13.09
N ASP A 517 3.59 2.95 12.17
CA ASP A 517 3.40 2.87 10.72
C ASP A 517 2.58 1.65 10.26
N ARG A 518 2.37 0.66 11.14
CA ARG A 518 1.54 -0.54 10.88
C ARG A 518 0.44 -0.73 11.91
N ASN A 519 0.43 0.04 12.99
CA ASN A 519 -0.52 -0.14 14.07
C ASN A 519 -1.85 0.55 13.73
N VAL A 520 -2.90 -0.27 13.63
CA VAL A 520 -4.25 0.17 13.25
C VAL A 520 -5.25 -0.26 14.33
N PRO A 521 -6.35 0.48 14.56
CA PRO A 521 -7.31 0.12 15.59
C PRO A 521 -8.09 -1.14 15.22
N PHE A 522 -8.33 -1.99 16.22
CA PHE A 522 -9.29 -3.09 16.12
C PHE A 522 -10.18 -3.14 17.36
N LEU A 523 -11.48 -2.98 17.15
CA LEU A 523 -12.50 -2.93 18.21
C LEU A 523 -13.68 -3.82 17.86
N ILE A 524 -14.08 -4.66 18.81
CA ILE A 524 -15.30 -5.47 18.74
C ILE A 524 -16.29 -4.93 19.76
N TYR A 525 -17.46 -4.51 19.29
CA TYR A 525 -18.52 -3.94 20.10
C TYR A 525 -19.85 -4.68 19.90
N SER A 526 -20.38 -5.27 20.97
CA SER A 526 -21.73 -5.84 20.99
C SER A 526 -22.24 -5.82 22.43
N PRO A 527 -23.08 -4.83 22.80
CA PRO A 527 -23.63 -4.74 24.15
C PRO A 527 -24.27 -6.07 24.59
N GLY A 528 -23.91 -6.54 25.78
CA GLY A 528 -24.42 -7.78 26.37
C GLY A 528 -23.87 -9.08 25.78
N LYS A 529 -23.06 -9.06 24.71
CA LYS A 529 -22.39 -10.26 24.17
C LYS A 529 -20.87 -10.21 24.26
N ILE A 530 -20.29 -9.01 24.14
CA ILE A 530 -18.85 -8.77 24.22
C ILE A 530 -18.59 -7.87 25.43
N SER A 531 -17.76 -8.34 26.35
CA SER A 531 -17.38 -7.59 27.54
C SER A 531 -16.31 -6.56 27.20
N ALA A 532 -16.33 -5.42 27.89
CA ALA A 532 -15.26 -4.44 27.76
C ALA A 532 -13.92 -5.02 28.21
N LYS A 533 -12.88 -4.93 27.36
CA LYS A 533 -11.54 -5.45 27.63
C LYS A 533 -10.52 -4.75 26.74
N ILE A 534 -9.36 -4.39 27.29
CA ILE A 534 -8.17 -4.08 26.50
C ILE A 534 -7.32 -5.35 26.44
N ASP A 535 -6.98 -5.79 25.23
CA ASP A 535 -6.23 -7.01 24.97
C ASP A 535 -4.91 -6.71 24.27
N ASP A 536 -3.84 -6.62 25.06
CA ASP A 536 -2.52 -6.19 24.60
C ASP A 536 -1.75 -7.24 23.78
N ARG A 537 -2.35 -8.40 23.50
CA ARG A 537 -1.70 -9.42 22.65
C ARG A 537 -1.51 -8.87 21.23
N ILE A 538 -0.32 -9.09 20.67
CA ILE A 538 -0.05 -8.81 19.25
C ILE A 538 -1.05 -9.60 18.40
N SER A 539 -1.69 -8.89 17.48
CA SER A 539 -2.72 -9.45 16.59
C SER A 539 -2.68 -8.73 15.24
N SER A 540 -3.40 -9.25 14.25
CA SER A 540 -3.40 -8.70 12.89
C SER A 540 -4.72 -8.88 12.16
N GLN A 541 -4.83 -8.24 11.01
CA GLN A 541 -5.97 -8.38 10.09
C GLN A 541 -6.29 -9.84 9.71
N LEU A 542 -5.28 -10.72 9.71
CA LEU A 542 -5.47 -12.15 9.42
C LEU A 542 -6.36 -12.85 10.47
N ASP A 543 -6.40 -12.30 11.69
CA ASP A 543 -7.16 -12.84 12.82
C ASP A 543 -8.66 -12.44 12.79
N VAL A 544 -9.06 -11.52 11.90
CA VAL A 544 -10.43 -10.99 11.86
C VAL A 544 -11.46 -12.07 11.50
N ILE A 545 -11.24 -12.83 10.42
CA ILE A 545 -12.18 -13.89 10.00
C ILE A 545 -12.36 -14.94 11.10
N PRO A 546 -11.30 -15.60 11.62
CA PRO A 546 -11.45 -16.59 12.68
C PRO A 546 -12.17 -16.05 13.92
N THR A 547 -11.92 -14.78 14.27
CA THR A 547 -12.57 -14.11 15.40
C THR A 547 -14.06 -13.90 15.16
N ILE A 548 -14.46 -13.43 13.95
CA ILE A 548 -15.87 -13.33 13.55
C ILE A 548 -16.55 -14.69 13.62
N LEU A 549 -15.93 -15.74 13.08
CA LEU A 549 -16.52 -17.08 13.08
C LEU A 549 -16.68 -17.63 14.50
N GLY A 550 -15.74 -17.33 15.41
CA GLY A 550 -15.85 -17.64 16.83
C GLY A 550 -17.07 -16.98 17.49
N ILE A 551 -17.35 -15.71 17.16
CA ILE A 551 -18.53 -14.97 17.66
C ILE A 551 -19.83 -15.52 17.07
N VAL A 552 -19.84 -15.84 15.78
CA VAL A 552 -21.01 -16.42 15.10
C VAL A 552 -21.35 -17.80 15.69
N GLY A 553 -20.32 -18.59 16.03
CA GLY A 553 -20.44 -19.85 16.77
C GLY A 553 -21.17 -20.96 15.99
N LYS A 554 -21.19 -20.87 14.66
CA LYS A 554 -21.72 -21.91 13.78
C LYS A 554 -20.60 -22.77 13.25
N LYS A 555 -20.91 -24.04 12.99
CA LYS A 555 -20.04 -24.97 12.28
C LYS A 555 -19.95 -24.55 10.83
N VAL A 556 -18.75 -24.19 10.36
CA VAL A 556 -18.51 -23.76 8.99
C VAL A 556 -17.06 -24.06 8.57
N HIS A 557 -16.83 -24.22 7.27
CA HIS A 557 -15.51 -24.38 6.69
C HIS A 557 -14.92 -23.02 6.30
N PHE A 558 -13.62 -22.84 6.53
CA PHE A 558 -12.91 -21.62 6.15
C PHE A 558 -11.41 -21.89 5.97
N SER A 559 -10.73 -21.04 5.20
CA SER A 559 -9.27 -21.04 5.04
C SER A 559 -8.72 -19.64 5.31
N ALA A 560 -8.00 -19.47 6.43
CA ALA A 560 -7.39 -18.21 6.80
C ALA A 560 -6.06 -18.46 7.49
N MET A 561 -5.17 -17.47 7.49
CA MET A 561 -3.85 -17.49 8.12
C MET A 561 -3.81 -16.70 9.44
N GLY A 562 -4.92 -16.66 10.17
CA GLY A 562 -4.97 -16.11 11.53
C GLY A 562 -5.69 -17.03 12.52
N ARG A 563 -5.95 -16.50 13.72
CA ARG A 563 -6.53 -17.21 14.86
C ARG A 563 -7.71 -16.46 15.48
N ASN A 564 -8.58 -17.17 16.19
CA ASN A 564 -9.71 -16.57 16.90
C ASN A 564 -9.24 -15.84 18.18
N LEU A 565 -9.16 -14.52 18.15
CA LEU A 565 -8.65 -13.71 19.26
C LEU A 565 -9.49 -13.82 20.55
N LEU A 566 -10.75 -14.23 20.45
CA LEU A 566 -11.62 -14.41 21.62
C LEU A 566 -11.55 -15.82 22.22
N ASP A 567 -10.77 -16.72 21.63
CA ASP A 567 -10.48 -18.02 22.23
C ASP A 567 -9.60 -17.85 23.47
N LYS A 568 -10.10 -18.33 24.61
CA LYS A 568 -9.46 -18.19 25.93
C LYS A 568 -8.17 -19.00 26.05
N GLN A 569 -7.98 -20.01 25.21
CA GLN A 569 -6.80 -20.88 25.24
C GLN A 569 -5.64 -20.33 24.41
N ILE A 570 -5.87 -19.28 23.60
CA ILE A 570 -4.79 -18.66 22.83
C ILE A 570 -3.88 -17.85 23.74
N GLN A 571 -2.64 -18.31 23.83
CA GLN A 571 -1.54 -17.58 24.45
C GLN A 571 -0.63 -16.97 23.38
N GLY A 572 -0.01 -15.83 23.71
CA GLY A 572 0.91 -15.12 22.82
C GLY A 572 0.26 -14.47 21.60
N GLY A 573 0.91 -13.44 21.10
CA GLY A 573 0.46 -12.65 19.95
C GLY A 573 1.45 -12.72 18.79
N LYS A 574 0.97 -12.61 17.56
CA LYS A 574 1.82 -12.58 16.37
C LYS A 574 1.19 -11.78 15.23
N ALA A 575 2.01 -11.22 14.35
CA ALA A 575 1.55 -10.59 13.12
C ALA A 575 2.55 -10.78 11.99
N TYR A 576 2.03 -11.06 10.80
CA TYR A 576 2.78 -10.99 9.54
C TYR A 576 2.46 -9.68 8.82
N PHE A 577 3.46 -9.09 8.16
CA PHE A 577 3.23 -7.96 7.26
C PHE A 577 4.20 -7.97 6.07
N ALA A 578 3.78 -7.30 4.99
CA ALA A 578 4.62 -6.99 3.85
C ALA A 578 4.25 -5.64 3.22
N PHE A 579 5.26 -4.86 2.83
CA PHE A 579 5.05 -3.57 2.17
C PHE A 579 6.28 -3.17 1.36
N GLY A 580 6.10 -2.65 0.15
CA GLY A 580 7.22 -2.32 -0.73
C GLY A 580 8.12 -3.54 -0.97
N ASN A 581 9.44 -3.40 -0.78
CA ASN A 581 10.39 -4.50 -0.94
C ASN A 581 10.71 -5.25 0.36
N LEU A 582 9.91 -5.09 1.43
CA LEU A 582 10.15 -5.74 2.72
C LEU A 582 8.97 -6.58 3.19
N PHE A 583 9.27 -7.55 4.04
CA PHE A 583 8.31 -8.39 4.75
C PHE A 583 8.85 -8.68 6.14
N GLY A 584 7.97 -9.08 7.06
CA GLY A 584 8.39 -9.25 8.44
C GLY A 584 7.42 -10.00 9.32
N TRP A 585 7.84 -10.11 10.58
CA TRP A 585 7.14 -10.84 11.62
C TRP A 585 7.19 -10.04 12.92
N ILE A 586 6.08 -9.98 13.63
CA ILE A 586 5.94 -9.30 14.91
C ILE A 586 5.52 -10.34 15.94
N GLU A 587 6.29 -10.51 16.99
CA GLU A 587 6.02 -11.47 18.06
C GLU A 587 6.75 -11.01 19.33
N ASP A 588 6.17 -11.31 20.50
CA ASP A 588 6.69 -10.88 21.80
C ASP A 588 6.87 -9.36 21.92
N ASN A 589 8.11 -8.89 22.01
CA ASN A 589 8.45 -7.46 22.06
C ASN A 589 9.18 -6.98 20.79
N TRP A 590 9.13 -7.77 19.72
CA TRP A 590 10.01 -7.59 18.56
C TRP A 590 9.26 -7.46 17.25
N ILE A 591 9.79 -6.58 16.40
CA ILE A 591 9.41 -6.43 15.01
C ILE A 591 10.64 -6.81 14.17
N PHE A 592 10.56 -7.93 13.44
CA PHE A 592 11.59 -8.44 12.56
C PHE A 592 11.34 -8.02 11.10
N TYR A 593 12.33 -7.42 10.44
CA TYR A 593 12.30 -6.98 9.05
C TYR A 593 13.28 -7.78 8.19
N SER A 594 12.82 -8.21 7.01
CA SER A 594 13.64 -8.80 5.95
C SER A 594 13.33 -8.13 4.62
N PHE A 595 14.37 -7.87 3.83
CA PHE A 595 14.24 -7.23 2.52
C PHE A 595 14.32 -8.28 1.41
N THR A 596 13.52 -8.14 0.36
CA THR A 596 13.51 -9.10 -0.77
C THR A 596 14.82 -9.10 -1.55
N ASP A 597 15.55 -7.99 -1.50
CA ASP A 597 16.68 -7.69 -2.35
C ASP A 597 18.04 -7.73 -1.63
N LYS A 598 18.07 -7.93 -0.31
CA LYS A 598 19.26 -8.13 0.52
C LYS A 598 19.00 -9.16 1.62
N ILE A 599 20.06 -9.86 2.06
CA ILE A 599 20.06 -10.62 3.33
C ILE A 599 20.28 -9.63 4.50
N ARG A 600 19.59 -8.49 4.49
CA ARG A 600 19.58 -7.59 5.65
C ARG A 600 18.44 -8.02 6.54
N LYS A 601 18.78 -8.26 7.80
CA LYS A 601 17.85 -8.58 8.87
C LYS A 601 17.95 -7.45 9.87
N SER A 602 16.82 -6.84 10.16
CA SER A 602 16.72 -5.74 11.12
C SER A 602 15.69 -6.13 12.17
N SER A 603 15.96 -5.78 13.41
CA SER A 603 15.06 -5.97 14.54
C SER A 603 14.76 -4.61 15.17
N PHE A 604 13.54 -4.47 15.69
CA PHE A 604 13.10 -3.28 16.40
C PHE A 604 12.31 -3.69 17.64
N SER A 605 12.46 -2.95 18.74
CA SER A 605 11.74 -3.20 20.00
C SER A 605 10.39 -2.48 20.03
N ILE A 606 9.34 -3.13 20.56
CA ILE A 606 8.02 -2.51 20.74
C ILE A 606 8.00 -1.64 22.01
N VAL A 607 8.58 -2.13 23.11
CA VAL A 607 8.67 -1.44 24.40
C VAL A 607 10.08 -1.62 25.00
N PRO A 608 10.91 -0.56 25.15
CA PRO A 608 10.72 0.81 24.64
C PRO A 608 10.98 0.92 23.13
N ARG A 609 10.49 2.00 22.50
CA ARG A 609 10.69 2.27 21.07
C ARG A 609 12.02 2.99 20.82
N ILE A 610 13.12 2.23 20.74
CA ILE A 610 14.49 2.77 20.69
C ILE A 610 15.15 2.75 19.29
N GLY A 611 14.41 2.36 18.25
CA GLY A 611 14.94 2.29 16.88
C GLY A 611 15.37 0.88 16.48
N GLU A 612 16.27 0.77 15.49
CA GLU A 612 16.85 -0.52 15.09
C GLU A 612 17.77 -1.02 16.20
N THR A 613 17.67 -2.32 16.47
CA THR A 613 18.30 -2.95 17.62
C THR A 613 19.25 -4.08 17.19
N GLU A 614 20.14 -4.52 18.08
CA GLU A 614 21.14 -5.54 17.77
C GLU A 614 20.68 -6.99 18.08
N GLU A 615 19.42 -7.23 18.39
CA GLU A 615 18.94 -8.55 18.81
C GLU A 615 19.09 -9.60 17.73
N CYS A 616 18.96 -9.25 16.45
CA CYS A 616 19.30 -10.21 15.40
C CYS A 616 20.77 -10.65 15.41
N LYS A 617 21.69 -9.84 15.97
CA LYS A 617 23.09 -10.22 16.21
C LYS A 617 23.24 -10.97 17.54
N ASN A 618 22.51 -10.57 18.58
CA ASN A 618 22.61 -11.14 19.92
C ASN A 618 21.92 -12.52 20.06
N ASP A 619 20.79 -12.72 19.38
CA ASP A 619 20.08 -14.00 19.24
C ASP A 619 19.81 -14.32 17.75
N PRO A 620 20.82 -14.83 17.03
CA PRO A 620 20.66 -15.22 15.64
C PRO A 620 19.63 -16.34 15.43
N VAL A 621 19.42 -17.20 16.44
CA VAL A 621 18.51 -18.36 16.33
C VAL A 621 17.06 -17.88 16.31
N GLN A 622 16.70 -16.99 17.24
CA GLN A 622 15.37 -16.38 17.26
C GLN A 622 15.13 -15.54 15.99
N CYS A 623 16.12 -14.77 15.54
CA CYS A 623 16.03 -13.98 14.32
C CYS A 623 15.81 -14.86 13.08
N GLU A 624 16.51 -16.00 12.94
CA GLU A 624 16.23 -16.95 11.86
C GLU A 624 14.85 -17.60 11.98
N MET A 625 14.36 -17.83 13.21
CA MET A 625 13.02 -18.37 13.43
C MET A 625 11.95 -17.39 12.93
N TYR A 626 12.04 -16.12 13.28
CA TYR A 626 11.12 -15.08 12.78
C TYR A 626 11.23 -14.91 11.26
N HIS A 627 12.44 -14.98 10.71
CA HIS A 627 12.64 -14.98 9.27
C HIS A 627 11.98 -16.19 8.59
N LEU A 628 12.09 -17.39 9.18
CA LEU A 628 11.43 -18.58 8.67
C LEU A 628 9.91 -18.43 8.70
N LYS A 629 9.33 -17.98 9.83
CA LYS A 629 7.88 -17.73 9.95
C LYS A 629 7.40 -16.73 8.88
N ALA A 630 8.09 -15.60 8.73
CA ALA A 630 7.75 -14.57 7.74
C ALA A 630 7.83 -15.13 6.30
N LYS A 631 8.90 -15.88 5.97
CA LYS A 631 9.02 -16.53 4.66
C LYS A 631 7.91 -17.54 4.44
N SER A 632 7.54 -18.33 5.44
CA SER A 632 6.50 -19.35 5.34
C SER A 632 5.14 -18.75 5.03
N PHE A 633 4.78 -17.64 5.67
CA PHE A 633 3.52 -16.95 5.39
C PHE A 633 3.48 -16.44 3.95
N TRP A 634 4.54 -15.76 3.50
CA TRP A 634 4.64 -15.26 2.13
C TRP A 634 4.62 -16.39 1.09
N ASN A 635 5.48 -17.41 1.25
CA ASN A 635 5.61 -18.51 0.30
C ASN A 635 4.31 -19.33 0.23
N LEU A 636 3.68 -19.63 1.37
CA LEU A 636 2.44 -20.39 1.36
C LEU A 636 1.31 -19.60 0.70
N SER A 637 1.14 -18.32 1.03
CA SER A 637 0.16 -17.46 0.36
C SER A 637 0.37 -17.46 -1.16
N TYR A 638 1.60 -17.21 -1.61
CA TYR A 638 1.97 -17.22 -3.03
C TYR A 638 1.65 -18.55 -3.72
N GLU A 639 2.05 -19.68 -3.14
CA GLU A 639 1.84 -21.01 -3.71
C GLU A 639 0.36 -21.41 -3.75
N LEU A 640 -0.38 -21.16 -2.67
CA LEU A 640 -1.81 -21.50 -2.63
C LEU A 640 -2.61 -20.68 -3.64
N MET A 641 -2.29 -19.40 -3.83
CA MET A 641 -2.93 -18.59 -4.86
C MET A 641 -2.54 -19.06 -6.27
N SER A 642 -1.27 -19.38 -6.49
CA SER A 642 -0.77 -19.81 -7.81
C SER A 642 -1.34 -21.17 -8.25
N ARG A 643 -1.58 -22.06 -7.29
CA ARG A 643 -2.11 -23.42 -7.55
C ARG A 643 -3.62 -23.53 -7.35
N ASN A 644 -4.28 -22.46 -6.92
CA ASN A 644 -5.71 -22.43 -6.60
C ASN A 644 -6.10 -23.41 -5.47
N LEU A 645 -5.28 -23.49 -4.41
CA LEU A 645 -5.41 -24.43 -3.29
C LEU A 645 -5.82 -23.77 -1.97
N ILE A 646 -6.33 -22.53 -2.00
CA ILE A 646 -6.79 -21.84 -0.78
C ILE A 646 -8.07 -22.49 -0.25
N TYR A 647 -9.10 -22.60 -1.09
CA TYR A 647 -10.40 -23.12 -0.69
C TYR A 647 -11.00 -24.04 -1.78
N PRO A 648 -11.66 -25.15 -1.39
CA PRO A 648 -12.26 -26.08 -2.33
C PRO A 648 -13.47 -25.48 -3.05
N THR A 649 -13.81 -26.04 -4.21
CA THR A 649 -15.10 -25.80 -4.85
C THR A 649 -16.21 -26.44 -4.02
N GLN A 650 -17.30 -25.71 -3.76
CA GLN A 650 -18.50 -26.29 -3.19
C GLN A 650 -19.05 -27.36 -4.15
N LYS A 651 -19.29 -28.57 -3.65
CA LYS A 651 -19.96 -29.64 -4.40
C LYS A 651 -21.45 -29.43 -4.43
#